data_AF-A0A939U732-F1
#
_entry.id   AF-A0A939U732-F1
#
_cell.length_a   1.000
_cell.length_b   1.000
_cell.length_c   1.000
_cell.angle_alpha   90.00
_cell.angle_beta   90.00
_cell.angle_gamma   90.00
#
_symmetry.space_group_name_H-M   'P 1'
#
loop_
_entity.id
_entity.type
_entity.pdbx_description
1 polymer ?
#
loop_
_entity_poly.entity_id
_entity_poly.type
_entity_poly.pdbx_seq_one_letter_code
_entity_poly.pdbx_strand_id
1 'polypeptide(L)'
;NAVVAEKGSWHYQVYDIGKEQAEQIKALDFVDKFEISKPLGYTEFPKSGNPEVTPYLEVKEYSKNLFELMNIKVKEGRYPQKSDEVIISETALREGADIKLGDTIETDFFDRYIHAFTAEESDALIAEGKEANSILLPIGFQLRPGDTLKVSDHFPYNKSNALIEMIHEPTGLSGSLTVVGIMEEPFYGLPGQGGYIALTGTDSIINDNENINAVLTINQRTHEDCYGEIAKILDASRTPEEREAATDRSSDYITKNEERIPVENGKIVSNDILLSFTANGQDNSLNFLMMFCQIFFVVLITAASLILIYNVFSMSYQERCKYLGMLSSVGATRRQKRCSVYYEVFSLLAIALPMGIGIGLLVVKVGMGVLYPYFSKLFSSILLNTVMGRDYEVTYRLIVNPVNLLFVVFFSAAAVWISAWIPALRISKIGTVESIRGNENSMKLKKKSYKSYLGIMLRGKAEKLMGTASVERNVSSTRGIIRSITAFTALTLITAFASGSISDILKSMQDEEDMMLGKVFTESSYVFQTDGHLDEDWYMSGREDIMTSDEVSKYKEINIAYYYGGIPLKYYNEEYIGIAKQIMEMWFPNATPEQIQEHLFEDNNFRNVYSHPSQAFIALDDEDFNKIADRAGINLKKYEGSETGPVLVYDSLKISTQDCAFFDDDAQKPGYAEYYLNRPLSVNEGETIELKLMEYDEDKDEEYDLSVPVEFAGYIDADDVKEYFTFNNNTTFIIMSERTRNNIILKDTLFGKYDMWRCVFFNVNTEDSPLIAKLSKINDEFDRIALRSKEIFDLNDFSEVVTTIANIVAICFTLMIALICLLNLYNSVMGRCLARHKEMAVLHSMGMTRKQKNKMLFIENIRLLIKSFIRSALITSGFAICLYKLINLHYERVSISIPAWVIIITLLVSTTGLIAFTKICYGHENSMQIIDEIRKESI
;
A
#
# COMPACT_ATOMS: atom_id res chain seq x y z
N ASN A 1 14.06 3.91 -1.53
CA ASN A 1 14.74 3.54 -2.81
C ASN A 1 13.76 3.38 -3.94
N ALA A 2 12.74 2.51 -3.86
CA ALA A 2 11.72 2.41 -4.91
C ALA A 2 10.96 3.74 -5.13
N VAL A 3 10.32 4.25 -4.06
CA VAL A 3 9.65 5.56 -4.06
C VAL A 3 10.60 6.68 -4.50
N VAL A 4 11.87 6.62 -4.08
CA VAL A 4 12.90 7.60 -4.45
C VAL A 4 13.29 7.50 -5.93
N ALA A 5 13.33 6.30 -6.49
CA ALA A 5 13.67 6.05 -7.88
C ALA A 5 12.52 6.41 -8.84
N GLU A 6 11.29 6.50 -8.32
CA GLU A 6 10.13 6.97 -9.06
C GLU A 6 9.94 8.48 -8.86
N LYS A 7 9.64 8.92 -7.64
CA LYS A 7 9.20 10.30 -7.33
C LYS A 7 10.32 11.21 -6.83
N GLY A 8 11.52 10.71 -6.60
CA GLY A 8 12.60 11.49 -5.98
C GLY A 8 12.64 11.39 -4.44
N SER A 9 13.66 12.01 -3.84
CA SER A 9 13.98 11.95 -2.40
C SER A 9 13.50 13.15 -1.60
N TRP A 10 12.65 14.01 -2.18
CA TRP A 10 12.04 15.15 -1.51
C TRP A 10 10.89 14.70 -0.58
N HIS A 11 10.61 15.52 0.44
CA HIS A 11 9.56 15.25 1.43
C HIS A 11 8.36 16.20 1.26
N TYR A 12 8.61 17.50 1.06
CA TYR A 12 7.57 18.47 0.71
C TYR A 12 8.00 19.35 -0.46
N GLN A 13 7.04 19.75 -1.28
CA GLN A 13 7.15 20.84 -2.24
C GLN A 13 6.16 21.92 -1.83
N VAL A 14 6.60 23.17 -1.85
CA VAL A 14 5.76 24.34 -1.56
C VAL A 14 5.80 25.23 -2.79
N TYR A 15 4.65 25.43 -3.43
CA TYR A 15 4.55 26.16 -4.69
C TYR A 15 4.28 27.63 -4.47
N ASP A 16 4.81 28.45 -5.36
CA ASP A 16 4.57 29.89 -5.50
C ASP A 16 4.65 30.65 -4.15
N ILE A 17 5.87 30.66 -3.59
CA ILE A 17 6.20 31.39 -2.36
C ILE A 17 7.16 32.54 -2.64
N GLY A 18 6.97 33.65 -1.91
CA GLY A 18 7.88 34.79 -1.91
C GLY A 18 9.12 34.57 -1.04
N LYS A 19 10.06 35.51 -1.12
CA LYS A 19 11.34 35.44 -0.40
C LYS A 19 11.21 35.31 1.11
N GLU A 20 10.32 36.09 1.74
CA GLU A 20 10.15 36.07 3.19
C GLU A 20 9.65 34.70 3.68
N GLN A 21 8.66 34.12 2.99
CA GLN A 21 8.15 32.78 3.28
C GLN A 21 9.24 31.73 3.09
N ALA A 22 10.02 31.82 2.01
CA ALA A 22 11.13 30.90 1.75
C ALA A 22 12.20 30.96 2.86
N GLU A 23 12.55 32.16 3.34
CA GLU A 23 13.50 32.33 4.46
C GLU A 23 12.95 31.77 5.78
N GLN A 24 11.65 31.98 6.07
CA GLN A 24 11.00 31.42 7.26
C GLN A 24 10.95 29.89 7.21
N ILE A 25 10.55 29.29 6.09
CA ILE A 25 10.51 27.83 5.91
C ILE A 25 11.91 27.25 6.02
N LYS A 26 12.91 27.88 5.40
CA LYS A 26 14.31 27.44 5.46
C LYS A 26 14.89 27.52 6.88
N ALA A 27 14.37 28.39 7.74
CA ALA A 27 14.82 28.55 9.12
C ALA A 27 14.22 27.54 10.11
N LEU A 28 13.26 26.71 9.69
CA LEU A 28 12.66 25.69 10.54
C LEU A 28 13.69 24.61 10.93
N ASP A 29 13.73 24.26 12.23
CA ASP A 29 14.73 23.35 12.81
C ASP A 29 14.71 21.94 12.19
N PHE A 30 13.57 21.53 11.63
CA PHE A 30 13.41 20.22 11.00
C PHE A 30 13.82 20.21 9.51
N VAL A 31 14.10 21.35 8.86
CA VAL A 31 14.49 21.38 7.44
C VAL A 31 15.98 21.01 7.30
N ASP A 32 16.27 19.89 6.64
CA ASP A 32 17.62 19.38 6.41
C ASP A 32 18.23 19.93 5.10
N LYS A 33 17.43 19.97 4.03
CA LYS A 33 17.80 20.60 2.76
C LYS A 33 16.64 21.44 2.25
N PHE A 34 16.99 22.56 1.64
CA PHE A 34 16.06 23.49 1.01
C PHE A 34 16.62 23.83 -0.37
N GLU A 35 15.93 23.37 -1.41
CA GLU A 35 16.27 23.60 -2.80
C GLU A 35 15.11 24.33 -3.49
N ILE A 36 15.41 24.98 -4.60
CA ILE A 36 14.50 25.89 -5.29
C ILE A 36 14.33 25.46 -6.73
N SER A 37 13.08 25.52 -7.20
CA SER A 37 12.68 25.45 -8.60
C SER A 37 12.00 26.77 -8.97
N LYS A 38 12.29 27.32 -10.14
CA LYS A 38 11.56 28.47 -10.70
C LYS A 38 10.94 28.09 -12.04
N PRO A 39 9.63 28.27 -12.26
CA PRO A 39 9.06 28.16 -13.59
C PRO A 39 9.49 29.39 -14.42
N LEU A 40 10.15 29.17 -15.57
CA LEU A 40 10.45 30.27 -16.52
C LEU A 40 9.32 30.46 -17.54
N GLY A 41 8.40 29.51 -17.60
CA GLY A 41 7.27 29.49 -18.54
C GLY A 41 7.54 28.61 -19.75
N TYR A 42 6.76 28.84 -20.80
CA TYR A 42 6.86 28.14 -22.07
C TYR A 42 7.63 28.96 -23.09
N THR A 43 8.25 28.29 -24.05
CA THR A 43 8.84 28.94 -25.22
C THR A 43 8.59 28.11 -26.47
N GLU A 44 8.49 28.77 -27.62
CA GLU A 44 8.26 28.11 -28.90
C GLU A 44 9.37 27.10 -29.19
N PHE A 45 9.00 25.92 -29.69
CA PHE A 45 9.97 24.89 -30.05
C PHE A 45 9.82 24.46 -31.52
N PRO A 46 10.38 25.25 -32.46
CA PRO A 46 10.25 24.98 -33.90
C PRO A 46 10.83 23.64 -34.37
N LYS A 47 11.66 23.01 -33.53
CA LYS A 47 12.27 21.71 -33.78
C LYS A 47 11.43 20.55 -33.21
N SER A 48 10.21 20.79 -32.73
CA SER A 48 9.31 19.75 -32.23
C SER A 48 9.10 18.65 -33.27
N GLY A 49 9.14 17.40 -32.82
CA GLY A 49 8.82 16.24 -33.67
C GLY A 49 7.32 16.07 -33.87
N ASN A 50 6.51 16.60 -32.94
CA ASN A 50 5.06 16.60 -32.99
C ASN A 50 4.50 18.01 -32.72
N PRO A 51 4.70 18.97 -33.64
CA PRO A 51 4.31 20.37 -33.43
C PRO A 51 2.78 20.58 -33.32
N GLU A 52 2.00 19.57 -33.67
CA GLU A 52 0.53 19.61 -33.59
C GLU A 52 0.01 19.38 -32.17
N VAL A 53 0.80 18.71 -31.30
CA VAL A 53 0.42 18.29 -29.93
C VAL A 53 1.38 18.83 -28.87
N THR A 54 2.68 18.94 -29.19
CA THR A 54 3.73 19.37 -28.25
C THR A 54 4.65 20.43 -28.88
N PRO A 55 4.12 21.62 -29.24
CA PRO A 55 4.88 22.65 -29.95
C PRO A 55 5.88 23.42 -29.09
N TYR A 56 5.80 23.32 -27.76
CA TYR A 56 6.57 24.18 -26.85
C TYR A 56 7.69 23.44 -26.11
N LEU A 57 8.60 24.21 -25.52
CA LEU A 57 9.43 23.76 -24.41
C LEU A 57 8.92 24.40 -23.12
N GLU A 58 8.61 23.59 -22.13
CA GLU A 58 8.32 24.05 -20.77
C GLU A 58 9.63 24.11 -19.99
N VAL A 59 10.09 25.32 -19.64
CA VAL A 59 11.41 25.50 -19.04
C VAL A 59 11.31 25.79 -17.55
N LYS A 60 12.00 24.97 -16.73
CA LYS A 60 12.16 25.19 -15.29
C LYS A 60 13.61 25.35 -14.91
N GLU A 61 13.87 26.30 -14.02
CA GLU A 61 15.20 26.57 -13.49
C GLU A 61 15.38 25.83 -12.16
N TYR A 62 16.38 24.95 -12.09
CA TYR A 62 16.62 24.08 -10.94
C TYR A 62 17.91 24.48 -10.21
N SER A 63 17.83 24.49 -8.89
CA SER A 63 19.03 24.59 -8.04
C SER A 63 19.88 23.33 -8.17
N LYS A 64 21.19 23.47 -7.94
CA LYS A 64 22.18 22.46 -8.29
C LYS A 64 21.89 21.08 -7.67
N ASN A 65 21.39 21.01 -6.43
CA ASN A 65 21.09 19.71 -5.80
C ASN A 65 19.65 19.24 -6.09
N LEU A 66 18.79 20.09 -6.66
CA LEU A 66 17.41 19.74 -6.95
C LEU A 66 17.30 18.65 -8.01
N PHE A 67 18.21 18.63 -9.00
CA PHE A 67 18.28 17.56 -10.00
C PHE A 67 18.38 16.17 -9.34
N GLU A 68 19.17 16.02 -8.27
CA GLU A 68 19.28 14.76 -7.54
C GLU A 68 18.04 14.49 -6.68
N LEU A 69 17.50 15.52 -6.00
CA LEU A 69 16.29 15.39 -5.19
C LEU A 69 15.06 14.96 -6.01
N MET A 70 14.90 15.51 -7.21
CA MET A 70 13.83 15.19 -8.15
C MET A 70 14.13 13.96 -9.02
N ASN A 71 15.28 13.30 -8.80
CA ASN A 71 15.71 12.10 -9.53
C ASN A 71 15.76 12.31 -11.06
N ILE A 72 16.22 13.48 -11.50
CA ILE A 72 16.47 13.78 -12.91
C ILE A 72 17.70 13.04 -13.38
N LYS A 73 17.59 12.21 -14.41
CA LYS A 73 18.70 11.42 -14.97
C LYS A 73 19.05 11.91 -16.36
N VAL A 74 20.31 12.22 -16.57
CA VAL A 74 20.84 12.59 -17.89
C VAL A 74 21.32 11.34 -18.61
N LYS A 75 20.70 11.04 -19.76
CA LYS A 75 21.01 9.88 -20.62
C LYS A 75 22.20 10.17 -21.52
N GLU A 76 22.26 11.38 -22.06
CA GLU A 76 23.34 11.86 -22.92
C GLU A 76 23.76 13.27 -22.51
N GLY A 77 25.07 13.57 -22.53
CA GLY A 77 25.59 14.88 -22.13
C GLY A 77 25.80 15.05 -20.62
N ARG A 78 25.45 16.22 -20.07
CA ARG A 78 25.65 16.57 -18.65
C ARG A 78 24.54 17.48 -18.11
N TYR A 79 24.44 17.61 -16.78
CA TYR A 79 23.56 18.60 -16.16
C TYR A 79 23.96 20.05 -16.52
N PRO A 80 22.99 20.98 -16.56
CA PRO A 80 23.25 22.42 -16.69
C PRO A 80 24.09 22.92 -15.51
N GLN A 81 25.08 23.75 -15.79
CA GLN A 81 25.89 24.43 -14.76
C GLN A 81 25.60 25.93 -14.66
N LYS A 82 24.88 26.46 -15.63
CA LYS A 82 24.55 27.88 -15.79
C LYS A 82 23.12 28.01 -16.32
N SER A 83 22.57 29.21 -16.21
CA SER A 83 21.21 29.53 -16.68
C SER A 83 21.07 29.59 -18.22
N ASP A 84 22.17 29.65 -18.96
CA ASP A 84 22.21 29.60 -20.43
C ASP A 84 22.36 28.17 -21.00
N GLU A 85 22.37 27.17 -20.13
CA GLU A 85 22.47 25.75 -20.48
C GLU A 85 21.16 25.03 -20.17
N VAL A 86 20.74 24.09 -21.01
CA VAL A 86 19.49 23.36 -20.82
C VAL A 86 19.66 21.86 -21.09
N ILE A 87 18.92 21.05 -20.34
CA ILE A 87 18.67 19.64 -20.66
C ILE A 87 17.23 19.47 -21.09
N ILE A 88 16.99 18.67 -22.12
CA ILE A 88 15.65 18.46 -22.69
C ILE A 88 15.25 17.00 -22.50
N SER A 89 13.96 16.75 -22.27
CA SER A 89 13.45 15.39 -22.12
C SER A 89 13.61 14.56 -23.40
N GLU A 90 13.88 13.27 -23.24
CA GLU A 90 14.07 12.36 -24.37
C GLU A 90 12.81 12.14 -25.21
N THR A 91 11.63 12.50 -24.69
CA THR A 91 10.36 12.43 -25.40
C THR A 91 10.39 13.28 -26.65
N ALA A 92 11.04 14.45 -26.62
CA ALA A 92 11.26 15.28 -27.80
C ALA A 92 11.94 14.51 -28.93
N LEU A 93 13.01 13.77 -28.62
CA LEU A 93 13.73 12.95 -29.61
C LEU A 93 12.92 11.74 -30.07
N ARG A 94 12.16 11.12 -29.15
CA ARG A 94 11.32 9.96 -29.45
C ARG A 94 10.19 10.32 -30.42
N GLU A 95 9.64 11.52 -30.30
CA GLU A 95 8.62 12.08 -31.19
C GLU A 95 9.21 12.67 -32.48
N GLY A 96 10.54 12.68 -32.64
CA GLY A 96 11.20 13.02 -33.89
C GLY A 96 11.84 14.42 -33.96
N ALA A 97 12.03 15.10 -32.83
CA ALA A 97 12.68 16.42 -32.80
C ALA A 97 14.15 16.36 -33.26
N ASP A 98 14.56 17.28 -34.16
CA ASP A 98 15.95 17.36 -34.66
C ASP A 98 16.83 18.24 -33.74
N ILE A 99 17.22 17.66 -32.60
CA ILE A 99 18.08 18.32 -31.58
C ILE A 99 19.39 17.55 -31.41
N LYS A 100 20.52 18.27 -31.35
CA LYS A 100 21.84 17.73 -30.99
C LYS A 100 22.46 18.48 -29.83
N LEU A 101 23.36 17.82 -29.11
CA LEU A 101 24.16 18.46 -28.08
C LEU A 101 24.99 19.60 -28.67
N GLY A 102 24.93 20.78 -28.04
CA GLY A 102 25.55 22.02 -28.50
C GLY A 102 24.66 22.88 -29.39
N ASP A 103 23.46 22.43 -29.75
CA ASP A 103 22.48 23.28 -30.43
C ASP A 103 22.02 24.41 -29.51
N THR A 104 21.72 25.57 -30.10
CA THR A 104 21.18 26.74 -29.39
C THR A 104 19.72 26.92 -29.78
N ILE A 105 18.89 27.17 -28.77
CA ILE A 105 17.46 27.45 -28.89
C ILE A 105 17.26 28.89 -28.45
N GLU A 106 16.77 29.74 -29.35
CA GLU A 106 16.33 31.08 -29.00
C GLU A 106 15.05 30.96 -28.18
N THR A 107 15.00 31.63 -27.04
CA THR A 107 13.90 31.53 -26.09
C THR A 107 13.29 32.90 -25.87
N ASP A 108 12.02 33.02 -26.22
CA ASP A 108 11.13 34.08 -25.73
C ASP A 108 10.09 33.40 -24.85
N PHE A 109 10.14 33.69 -23.55
CA PHE A 109 9.29 33.02 -22.58
C PHE A 109 7.91 33.68 -22.48
N PHE A 110 6.89 32.85 -22.40
CA PHE A 110 5.51 33.26 -22.20
C PHE A 110 4.81 32.33 -21.21
N ASP A 111 3.87 32.92 -20.48
CA ASP A 111 2.86 32.17 -19.75
C ASP A 111 1.70 31.87 -20.70
N ARG A 112 1.12 30.69 -20.54
CA ARG A 112 -0.03 30.26 -21.32
C ARG A 112 -1.30 30.63 -20.59
N TYR A 113 -2.17 31.32 -21.30
CA TYR A 113 -3.52 31.63 -20.87
C TYR A 113 -4.50 31.04 -21.86
N ILE A 114 -5.70 30.76 -21.38
CA ILE A 114 -6.81 30.37 -22.21
C ILE A 114 -7.92 31.38 -22.02
N HIS A 115 -8.41 31.91 -23.14
CA HIS A 115 -9.54 32.79 -23.18
C HIS A 115 -10.73 32.07 -23.79
N ALA A 116 -11.86 32.11 -23.12
CA ALA A 116 -13.12 31.61 -23.64
C ALA A 116 -13.83 32.74 -24.39
N PHE A 117 -14.14 32.55 -25.67
CA PHE A 117 -14.82 33.59 -26.45
C PHE A 117 -16.26 33.78 -26.00
N THR A 118 -16.71 35.03 -25.93
CA THR A 118 -18.13 35.36 -25.81
C THR A 118 -18.87 35.15 -27.13
N ALA A 119 -20.19 35.06 -27.08
CA ALA A 119 -21.04 34.98 -28.26
C ALA A 119 -20.89 36.18 -29.21
N GLU A 120 -20.39 37.33 -28.75
CA GLU A 120 -20.12 38.51 -29.60
C GLU A 120 -18.74 38.46 -30.28
N GLU A 121 -17.81 37.65 -29.77
CA GLU A 121 -16.41 37.59 -30.22
C GLU A 121 -16.15 36.49 -31.27
N SER A 122 -17.05 35.51 -31.42
CA SER A 122 -16.91 34.39 -32.37
C SER A 122 -18.07 34.33 -33.37
N ASP A 123 -17.79 34.62 -34.64
CA ASP A 123 -18.74 34.50 -35.76
C ASP A 123 -19.37 33.09 -35.89
N ALA A 124 -18.68 32.06 -35.39
CA ALA A 124 -19.16 30.67 -35.37
C ALA A 124 -20.23 30.43 -34.28
N LEU A 125 -20.08 31.02 -33.09
CA LEU A 125 -21.09 30.99 -32.02
C LEU A 125 -22.37 31.72 -32.44
N ILE A 126 -22.23 32.84 -33.17
CA ILE A 126 -23.34 33.62 -33.74
C ILE A 126 -24.11 32.81 -34.81
N ALA A 127 -23.42 31.99 -35.60
CA ALA A 127 -24.02 31.18 -36.67
C ALA A 127 -24.79 29.95 -36.13
N GLU A 128 -24.38 29.40 -34.99
CA GLU A 128 -25.03 28.23 -34.36
C GLU A 128 -26.13 28.58 -33.35
N GLY A 129 -26.26 29.85 -32.95
CA GLY A 129 -27.32 30.30 -32.03
C GLY A 129 -27.21 29.70 -30.63
N LYS A 130 -26.01 29.29 -30.22
CA LYS A 130 -25.72 28.75 -28.89
C LYS A 130 -25.00 29.79 -28.03
N GLU A 131 -25.64 30.24 -26.95
CA GLU A 131 -24.97 30.91 -25.84
C GLU A 131 -24.47 29.80 -24.90
N ALA A 132 -23.23 29.33 -25.07
CA ALA A 132 -22.68 28.33 -24.15
C ALA A 132 -22.32 29.02 -22.83
N ASN A 133 -22.96 28.70 -21.70
CA ASN A 133 -22.66 29.39 -20.42
C ASN A 133 -21.37 28.92 -19.74
N SER A 134 -20.75 27.83 -20.20
CA SER A 134 -19.41 27.42 -19.78
C SER A 134 -18.73 26.53 -20.82
N ILE A 135 -17.42 26.67 -21.00
CA ILE A 135 -16.60 25.79 -21.84
C ILE A 135 -15.82 24.85 -20.91
N LEU A 136 -16.10 23.55 -21.01
CA LEU A 136 -15.39 22.50 -20.29
C LEU A 136 -14.22 22.00 -21.14
N LEU A 137 -13.01 22.04 -20.58
CA LEU A 137 -11.76 21.63 -21.22
C LEU A 137 -11.25 20.30 -20.63
N PRO A 138 -10.35 19.58 -21.32
CA PRO A 138 -9.70 18.40 -20.78
C PRO A 138 -9.11 18.68 -19.39
N ILE A 139 -9.20 17.71 -18.47
CA ILE A 139 -8.76 17.80 -17.06
C ILE A 139 -9.75 18.57 -16.15
N GLY A 140 -11.02 18.72 -16.55
CA GLY A 140 -12.07 19.26 -15.68
C GLY A 140 -12.03 20.78 -15.50
N PHE A 141 -11.44 21.50 -16.45
CA PHE A 141 -11.36 22.96 -16.43
C PHE A 141 -12.68 23.57 -16.94
N GLN A 142 -13.39 24.34 -16.12
CA GLN A 142 -14.57 25.11 -16.56
C GLN A 142 -14.21 26.59 -16.72
N LEU A 143 -14.44 27.15 -17.90
CA LEU A 143 -14.29 28.58 -18.20
C LEU A 143 -15.66 29.18 -18.52
N ARG A 144 -15.97 30.38 -18.04
CA ARG A 144 -17.14 31.12 -18.54
C ARG A 144 -16.75 31.90 -19.80
N PRO A 145 -17.67 32.11 -20.75
CA PRO A 145 -17.43 32.98 -21.89
C PRO A 145 -17.00 34.38 -21.44
N GLY A 146 -15.88 34.87 -21.96
CA GLY A 146 -15.25 36.12 -21.58
C GLY A 146 -14.07 35.96 -20.61
N ASP A 147 -13.95 34.82 -19.92
CA ASP A 147 -12.86 34.60 -18.95
C ASP A 147 -11.52 34.44 -19.66
N THR A 148 -10.45 34.91 -19.04
CA THR A 148 -9.06 34.62 -19.45
C THR A 148 -8.29 34.07 -18.25
N LEU A 149 -7.91 32.79 -18.29
CA LEU A 149 -7.25 32.12 -17.17
C LEU A 149 -5.86 31.60 -17.53
N LYS A 150 -4.93 31.70 -16.58
CA LYS A 150 -3.61 31.05 -16.69
C LYS A 150 -3.81 29.54 -16.61
N VAL A 151 -3.28 28.80 -17.58
CA VAL A 151 -3.35 27.34 -17.57
C VAL A 151 -2.18 26.76 -16.78
N SER A 152 -2.39 25.62 -16.11
CA SER A 152 -1.32 24.95 -15.37
C SER A 152 -0.23 24.40 -16.29
N ASP A 153 0.95 24.15 -15.74
CA ASP A 153 2.08 23.48 -16.39
C ASP A 153 1.71 22.15 -17.09
N HIS A 154 0.69 21.46 -16.57
CA HIS A 154 0.27 20.14 -17.05
C HIS A 154 -0.84 20.23 -18.11
N PHE A 155 -1.26 21.44 -18.49
CA PHE A 155 -2.36 21.64 -19.41
C PHE A 155 -1.93 21.28 -20.85
N PRO A 156 -2.71 20.46 -21.56
CA PRO A 156 -2.36 19.99 -22.89
C PRO A 156 -2.27 21.15 -23.87
N TYR A 157 -1.56 20.96 -24.98
CA TYR A 157 -1.69 21.90 -26.08
C TYR A 157 -3.10 21.81 -26.63
N ASN A 158 -3.68 22.96 -26.96
CA ASN A 158 -4.97 22.99 -27.61
C ASN A 158 -4.93 24.15 -28.60
N LYS A 159 -5.27 23.87 -29.86
CA LYS A 159 -5.31 24.92 -30.88
C LYS A 159 -6.49 25.83 -30.61
N SER A 160 -6.27 27.14 -30.77
CA SER A 160 -7.38 28.10 -30.75
C SER A 160 -8.45 27.64 -31.75
N ASN A 161 -9.69 27.59 -31.29
CA ASN A 161 -10.83 27.08 -32.05
C ASN A 161 -12.01 28.05 -31.94
N ALA A 162 -13.21 27.62 -32.33
CA ALA A 162 -14.40 28.48 -32.31
C ALA A 162 -14.85 28.92 -30.90
N LEU A 163 -14.37 28.26 -29.84
CA LEU A 163 -14.78 28.43 -28.45
C LEU A 163 -13.69 29.06 -27.57
N ILE A 164 -12.42 28.74 -27.85
CA ILE A 164 -11.28 29.17 -27.02
C ILE A 164 -10.12 29.74 -27.85
N GLU A 165 -9.42 30.69 -27.26
CA GLU A 165 -8.14 31.22 -27.74
C GLU A 165 -7.03 30.93 -26.73
N MET A 166 -5.93 30.35 -27.19
CA MET A 166 -4.72 30.26 -26.40
C MET A 166 -3.96 31.58 -26.50
N ILE A 167 -3.86 32.30 -25.39
CA ILE A 167 -3.13 33.56 -25.29
C ILE A 167 -1.75 33.28 -24.72
N HIS A 168 -0.72 33.85 -25.36
CA HIS A 168 0.65 33.82 -24.86
C HIS A 168 0.98 35.18 -24.27
N GLU A 169 1.07 35.27 -22.94
CA GLU A 169 1.48 36.49 -22.27
C GLU A 169 3.00 36.47 -22.07
N PRO A 170 3.78 37.39 -22.66
CA PRO A 170 5.23 37.38 -22.53
C PRO A 170 5.64 37.62 -21.08
N THR A 171 6.49 36.75 -20.53
CA THR A 171 7.05 36.96 -19.17
C THR A 171 8.10 38.08 -19.16
N GLY A 172 8.51 38.57 -20.33
CA GLY A 172 9.57 39.56 -20.51
C GLY A 172 10.97 38.99 -20.41
N LEU A 173 11.11 37.68 -20.19
CA LEU A 173 12.37 36.96 -20.20
C LEU A 173 12.68 36.47 -21.62
N SER A 174 13.85 36.84 -22.14
CA SER A 174 14.35 36.34 -23.41
C SER A 174 15.84 36.03 -23.34
N GLY A 175 16.29 35.11 -24.19
CA GLY A 175 17.67 34.63 -24.17
C GLY A 175 17.91 33.51 -25.17
N SER A 176 19.03 32.81 -24.98
CA SER A 176 19.41 31.67 -25.81
C SER A 176 19.88 30.53 -24.91
N LEU A 177 19.27 29.36 -25.03
CA LEU A 177 19.63 28.16 -24.27
C LEU A 177 20.46 27.20 -25.12
N THR A 178 21.60 26.76 -24.59
CA THR A 178 22.45 25.74 -25.24
C THR A 178 22.11 24.36 -24.69
N VAL A 179 21.76 23.42 -25.57
CA VAL A 179 21.44 22.04 -25.20
C VAL A 179 22.71 21.30 -24.77
N VAL A 180 22.85 21.05 -23.47
CA VAL A 180 24.04 20.39 -22.89
C VAL A 180 23.80 18.92 -22.51
N GLY A 181 22.54 18.48 -22.56
CA GLY A 181 22.19 17.09 -22.30
C GLY A 181 20.76 16.74 -22.70
N ILE A 182 20.52 15.44 -22.80
CA ILE A 182 19.22 14.83 -22.98
C ILE A 182 18.93 14.04 -21.71
N MET A 183 17.81 14.33 -21.06
CA MET A 183 17.38 13.64 -19.85
C MET A 183 16.31 12.59 -20.14
N GLU A 184 16.23 11.57 -19.29
CA GLU A 184 15.03 10.74 -19.19
C GLU A 184 13.83 11.64 -18.85
N GLU A 185 12.64 11.25 -19.32
CA GLU A 185 11.42 11.98 -18.97
C GLU A 185 11.27 12.04 -17.43
N PRO A 186 11.06 13.21 -16.81
CA PRO A 186 10.90 13.32 -15.36
C PRO A 186 9.57 12.71 -14.88
N PHE A 187 9.48 12.28 -13.63
CA PHE A 187 8.28 11.59 -13.09
C PHE A 187 7.00 12.43 -13.09
N TYR A 188 7.14 13.74 -13.13
CA TYR A 188 6.03 14.70 -13.19
C TYR A 188 5.68 15.12 -14.63
N GLY A 189 6.43 14.66 -15.62
CA GLY A 189 6.04 14.82 -17.02
C GLY A 189 4.87 13.90 -17.33
N LEU A 190 3.80 14.46 -17.90
CA LEU A 190 2.63 13.72 -18.36
C LEU A 190 2.60 13.66 -19.89
N PRO A 191 2.07 12.58 -20.48
CA PRO A 191 1.87 12.53 -21.92
C PRO A 191 0.86 13.59 -22.36
N GLY A 192 1.11 14.27 -23.48
CA GLY A 192 0.20 15.26 -24.05
C GLY A 192 0.23 16.65 -23.40
N GLN A 193 1.19 16.93 -22.51
CA GLN A 193 1.42 18.31 -22.04
C GLN A 193 1.84 19.20 -23.20
N GLY A 194 1.42 20.48 -23.20
CA GLY A 194 1.63 21.34 -24.36
C GLY A 194 3.08 21.71 -24.70
N GLY A 195 4.06 21.23 -23.91
CA GLY A 195 5.47 21.35 -24.25
C GLY A 195 6.31 20.22 -23.68
N TYR A 196 7.48 19.98 -24.29
CA TYR A 196 8.48 19.08 -23.73
C TYR A 196 9.18 19.72 -22.54
N ILE A 197 9.47 18.92 -21.52
CA ILE A 197 10.11 19.45 -20.32
C ILE A 197 11.59 19.73 -20.60
N ALA A 198 12.00 20.93 -20.24
CA ALA A 198 13.37 21.39 -20.33
C ALA A 198 13.80 21.98 -18.98
N LEU A 199 14.99 21.60 -18.51
CA LEU A 199 15.51 22.05 -17.21
C LEU A 199 16.83 22.81 -17.40
N THR A 200 16.92 23.98 -16.78
CA THR A 200 18.13 24.80 -16.73
C THR A 200 18.61 24.98 -15.29
N GLY A 201 19.82 25.50 -15.08
CA GLY A 201 20.45 25.61 -13.75
C GLY A 201 20.35 27.02 -13.17
N THR A 202 20.04 27.14 -11.87
CA THR A 202 20.05 28.43 -11.16
C THR A 202 21.34 28.70 -10.37
N ASP A 203 21.71 29.98 -10.31
CA ASP A 203 22.73 30.51 -9.39
C ASP A 203 22.21 30.66 -7.94
N SER A 204 20.98 30.23 -7.65
CA SER A 204 20.37 30.15 -6.31
C SER A 204 20.07 31.49 -5.62
N ILE A 205 19.89 32.57 -6.39
CA ILE A 205 19.52 33.89 -5.86
C ILE A 205 17.99 34.03 -5.87
N ILE A 206 17.41 34.25 -4.68
CA ILE A 206 15.99 34.62 -4.51
C ILE A 206 15.89 36.14 -4.59
N ASN A 207 15.27 36.65 -5.64
CA ASN A 207 15.01 38.08 -5.82
C ASN A 207 13.76 38.50 -5.02
N ASP A 208 13.69 39.76 -4.61
CA ASP A 208 12.59 40.27 -3.77
C ASP A 208 11.21 40.29 -4.47
N ASN A 209 11.18 40.23 -5.81
CA ASN A 209 9.97 40.34 -6.62
C ASN A 209 9.61 39.05 -7.38
N GLU A 210 10.23 37.91 -7.06
CA GLU A 210 10.00 36.63 -7.74
C GLU A 210 9.39 35.61 -6.79
N ASN A 211 8.33 34.94 -7.24
CA ASN A 211 7.81 33.76 -6.58
C ASN A 211 8.60 32.53 -7.02
N ILE A 212 8.77 31.58 -6.10
CA ILE A 212 9.56 30.37 -6.30
C ILE A 212 8.82 29.14 -5.79
N ASN A 213 9.22 27.96 -6.27
CA ASN A 213 8.81 26.69 -5.70
C ASN A 213 9.94 26.15 -4.81
N ALA A 214 9.64 25.87 -3.55
CA ALA A 214 10.59 25.28 -2.61
C ALA A 214 10.42 23.77 -2.57
N VAL A 215 11.53 23.04 -2.65
CA VAL A 215 11.57 21.59 -2.48
C VAL A 215 12.46 21.28 -1.29
N LEU A 216 11.89 20.63 -0.27
CA LEU A 216 12.57 20.43 1.00
C LEU A 216 12.65 18.96 1.39
N THR A 217 13.74 18.64 2.10
CA THR A 217 13.87 17.40 2.85
C THR A 217 13.90 17.70 4.33
N ILE A 218 13.14 16.92 5.12
CA ILE A 218 13.10 17.06 6.57
C ILE A 218 14.07 16.11 7.28
N ASN A 219 14.43 16.47 8.51
CA ASN A 219 15.06 15.58 9.46
C ASN A 219 14.04 14.54 9.95
N GLN A 220 14.19 13.30 9.47
CA GLN A 220 13.29 12.18 9.76
C GLN A 220 13.19 11.78 11.24
N ARG A 221 13.95 12.42 12.14
CA ARG A 221 13.92 12.17 13.59
C ARG A 221 13.11 13.22 14.36
N THR A 222 12.57 14.22 13.68
CA THR A 222 11.69 15.19 14.33
C THR A 222 10.37 14.55 14.76
N HIS A 223 9.76 15.09 15.80
CA HIS A 223 8.39 14.75 16.23
C HIS A 223 7.44 15.93 16.03
N GLU A 224 7.91 16.98 15.35
CA GLU A 224 7.15 18.18 15.07
C GLU A 224 6.22 17.94 13.88
N ASP A 225 5.04 18.57 13.94
CA ASP A 225 4.09 18.61 12.84
C ASP A 225 4.65 19.49 11.71
N CYS A 226 5.48 18.88 10.86
CA CYS A 226 6.22 19.57 9.80
C CYS A 226 5.26 20.23 8.80
N TYR A 227 4.17 19.55 8.46
CA TYR A 227 3.16 20.08 7.55
C TYR A 227 2.44 21.28 8.17
N GLY A 228 1.96 21.14 9.42
CA GLY A 228 1.25 22.21 10.12
C GLY A 228 2.10 23.46 10.33
N GLU A 229 3.40 23.33 10.62
CA GLU A 229 4.30 24.49 10.75
C GLU A 229 4.55 25.21 9.42
N ILE A 230 4.72 24.47 8.31
CA ILE A 230 4.82 25.07 6.97
C ILE A 230 3.49 25.76 6.61
N ALA A 231 2.36 25.10 6.85
CA ALA A 231 1.03 25.63 6.59
C ALA A 231 0.78 26.93 7.35
N LYS A 232 1.17 27.02 8.63
CA LYS A 232 1.06 28.25 9.44
C LYS A 232 1.83 29.43 8.84
N ILE A 233 3.01 29.20 8.26
CA ILE A 233 3.80 30.25 7.61
C ILE A 233 3.06 30.77 6.38
N LEU A 234 2.50 29.87 5.57
CA LEU A 234 1.74 30.22 4.37
C LEU A 234 0.42 30.92 4.71
N ASP A 235 -0.29 30.46 5.74
CA ASP A 235 -1.53 31.06 6.21
C ASP A 235 -1.30 32.43 6.84
N ALA A 236 -0.21 32.63 7.59
CA ALA A 236 0.13 33.91 8.21
C ALA A 236 0.27 35.05 7.18
N SER A 237 0.68 34.72 5.95
CA SER A 237 0.76 35.64 4.82
C SER A 237 -0.55 35.85 4.05
N ARG A 238 -1.57 34.99 4.21
CA ARG A 238 -2.87 35.11 3.54
C ARG A 238 -3.75 36.17 4.22
N THR A 239 -4.50 36.93 3.42
CA THR A 239 -5.54 37.83 3.88
C THR A 239 -6.75 37.06 4.44
N PRO A 240 -7.62 37.67 5.28
CA PRO A 240 -8.81 36.99 5.81
C PRO A 240 -9.73 36.40 4.73
N GLU A 241 -9.89 37.11 3.60
CA GLU A 241 -10.68 36.70 2.44
C GLU A 241 -10.08 35.47 1.72
N GLU A 242 -8.74 35.42 1.58
CA GLU A 242 -8.02 34.27 0.99
C GLU A 242 -8.02 33.04 1.91
N ARG A 243 -8.13 33.24 3.23
CA ARG A 243 -8.26 32.13 4.18
C ARG A 243 -9.64 31.50 4.10
N GLU A 244 -10.70 32.31 4.08
CA GLU A 244 -12.09 31.86 3.95
C GLU A 244 -12.29 31.04 2.65
N ALA A 245 -11.73 31.52 1.52
CA ALA A 245 -11.74 30.80 0.24
C ALA A 245 -10.91 29.49 0.23
N ALA A 246 -9.88 29.37 1.06
CA ALA A 246 -9.07 28.15 1.17
C ALA A 246 -9.69 27.08 2.09
N THR A 247 -10.67 27.46 2.92
CA THR A 247 -11.33 26.56 3.87
C THR A 247 -12.56 25.87 3.23
N ASP A 248 -13.18 26.50 2.22
CA ASP A 248 -14.43 26.08 1.59
C ASP A 248 -14.26 25.10 0.39
N ARG A 249 -13.63 23.93 0.63
CA ARG A 249 -13.68 22.65 -0.17
C ARG A 249 -12.37 22.15 -0.78
N SER A 250 -12.24 20.81 -0.78
CA SER A 250 -11.34 20.11 -1.71
C SER A 250 -11.73 20.41 -3.15
N SER A 251 -10.74 20.72 -3.99
CA SER A 251 -10.87 20.87 -5.46
C SER A 251 -12.07 21.71 -5.91
N ASP A 252 -11.94 23.03 -5.86
CA ASP A 252 -12.28 23.96 -6.96
C ASP A 252 -12.30 25.39 -6.42
N TYR A 253 -11.42 26.22 -6.99
CA TYR A 253 -10.98 27.50 -6.44
C TYR A 253 -11.96 28.66 -6.71
N ILE A 254 -11.90 29.75 -5.94
CA ILE A 254 -12.63 31.01 -6.20
C ILE A 254 -11.69 32.22 -5.98
N THR A 255 -11.68 33.19 -6.91
CA THR A 255 -11.04 34.50 -6.72
C THR A 255 -12.03 35.57 -6.21
N LYS A 256 -11.51 36.77 -5.91
CA LYS A 256 -12.24 37.95 -5.37
C LYS A 256 -13.46 38.41 -6.19
N ASN A 257 -13.65 37.87 -7.40
CA ASN A 257 -14.76 38.09 -8.32
C ASN A 257 -15.58 36.80 -8.63
N GLU A 258 -15.46 35.72 -7.85
CA GLU A 258 -16.17 34.45 -8.08
C GLU A 258 -15.71 33.62 -9.30
N GLU A 259 -14.50 33.85 -9.85
CA GLU A 259 -13.92 33.05 -10.96
C GLU A 259 -12.96 31.95 -10.47
N ARG A 260 -13.07 30.74 -11.04
CA ARG A 260 -12.32 29.51 -10.66
C ARG A 260 -10.94 29.45 -11.32
N ILE A 261 -9.84 29.65 -10.56
CA ILE A 261 -8.44 29.57 -11.07
C ILE A 261 -7.64 28.50 -10.33
N PRO A 262 -6.82 27.64 -10.97
CA PRO A 262 -5.94 26.72 -10.24
C PRO A 262 -4.96 27.47 -9.31
N VAL A 263 -5.12 27.34 -8.00
CA VAL A 263 -4.19 27.96 -7.03
C VAL A 263 -2.97 27.07 -6.85
N GLU A 264 -1.85 27.42 -7.48
CA GLU A 264 -0.53 26.94 -7.05
C GLU A 264 0.02 27.76 -5.86
N ASN A 265 -0.52 28.94 -5.59
CA ASN A 265 -0.07 29.89 -4.55
C ASN A 265 -0.15 29.32 -3.14
N GLY A 266 1.00 28.93 -2.59
CA GLY A 266 1.12 28.32 -1.27
C GLY A 266 0.58 26.89 -1.19
N LYS A 267 0.56 26.14 -2.30
CA LYS A 267 0.22 24.71 -2.29
C LYS A 267 1.35 23.91 -1.67
N ILE A 268 1.04 23.07 -0.68
CA ILE A 268 1.98 22.10 -0.12
C ILE A 268 1.68 20.72 -0.72
N VAL A 269 2.65 20.11 -1.37
CA VAL A 269 2.59 18.72 -1.84
C VAL A 269 3.55 17.89 -1.00
N SER A 270 3.08 16.84 -0.35
CA SER A 270 3.92 15.91 0.41
C SER A 270 4.18 14.62 -0.36
N ASN A 271 5.39 14.09 -0.22
CA ASN A 271 5.71 12.73 -0.65
C ASN A 271 5.30 11.75 0.47
N ASP A 272 3.99 11.59 0.67
CA ASP A 272 3.44 10.88 1.82
C ASP A 272 3.88 9.43 1.89
N ILE A 273 4.02 8.76 0.75
CA ILE A 273 4.50 7.38 0.70
C ILE A 273 5.95 7.29 1.21
N LEU A 274 6.82 8.26 0.90
CA LEU A 274 8.19 8.28 1.41
C LEU A 274 8.22 8.60 2.92
N LEU A 275 7.42 9.59 3.33
CA LEU A 275 7.33 10.07 4.71
C LEU A 275 6.75 9.00 5.66
N SER A 276 5.80 8.21 5.19
CA SER A 276 5.14 7.15 5.97
C SER A 276 6.09 6.04 6.43
N PHE A 277 7.11 5.71 5.62
CA PHE A 277 8.18 4.77 6.02
C PHE A 277 9.03 5.29 7.20
N THR A 278 9.02 6.60 7.43
CA THR A 278 9.71 7.26 8.54
C THR A 278 8.77 7.62 9.69
N ALA A 279 7.48 7.27 9.58
CA ALA A 279 6.42 7.67 10.49
C ALA A 279 6.25 9.20 10.63
N ASN A 280 6.52 9.94 9.54
CA ASN A 280 6.35 11.40 9.46
C ASN A 280 5.38 11.82 8.32
N GLY A 281 4.55 10.90 7.81
CA GLY A 281 3.54 11.23 6.79
C GLY A 281 2.39 12.07 7.35
N GLN A 282 1.50 12.58 6.48
CA GLN A 282 0.31 13.28 6.95
C GLN A 282 -0.69 12.36 7.70
N ASP A 283 -0.73 11.06 7.35
CA ASP A 283 -1.61 10.10 8.01
C ASP A 283 -1.03 9.63 9.37
N ASN A 284 -1.60 10.19 10.44
CA ASN A 284 -1.25 9.84 11.82
C ASN A 284 -1.48 8.36 12.15
N SER A 285 -2.50 7.74 11.58
CA SER A 285 -2.84 6.33 11.82
C SER A 285 -1.82 5.42 11.17
N LEU A 286 -1.38 5.75 9.95
CA LEU A 286 -0.33 5.02 9.22
C LEU A 286 1.02 5.16 9.94
N ASN A 287 1.37 6.38 10.37
CA ASN A 287 2.59 6.63 11.15
C ASN A 287 2.64 5.81 12.45
N PHE A 288 1.53 5.79 13.21
CA PHE A 288 1.42 4.99 14.43
C PHE A 288 1.63 3.49 14.14
N LEU A 289 0.99 2.98 13.09
CA LEU A 289 1.12 1.58 12.68
C LEU A 289 2.58 1.23 12.36
N MET A 290 3.26 2.06 11.55
CA MET A 290 4.65 1.83 11.17
C MET A 290 5.59 1.85 12.38
N MET A 291 5.43 2.82 13.29
CA MET A 291 6.20 2.90 14.53
C MET A 291 5.95 1.69 15.44
N PHE A 292 4.68 1.31 15.60
CA PHE A 292 4.29 0.14 16.39
C PHE A 292 4.94 -1.13 15.83
N CYS A 293 4.82 -1.38 14.53
CA CYS A 293 5.39 -2.55 13.86
C CYS A 293 6.91 -2.62 14.04
N GLN A 294 7.62 -1.50 13.87
CA GLN A 294 9.06 -1.44 14.06
C GLN A 294 9.47 -1.82 15.49
N ILE A 295 8.88 -1.20 16.50
CA ILE A 295 9.17 -1.48 17.92
C ILE A 295 8.82 -2.93 18.24
N PHE A 296 7.67 -3.39 17.78
CA PHE A 296 7.16 -4.73 18.00
C PHE A 296 8.11 -5.82 17.48
N PHE A 297 8.56 -5.74 16.22
CA PHE A 297 9.47 -6.73 15.65
C PHE A 297 10.81 -6.76 16.37
N VAL A 298 11.35 -5.61 16.78
CA VAL A 298 12.59 -5.52 17.56
C VAL A 298 12.44 -6.23 18.91
N VAL A 299 11.37 -5.95 19.66
CA VAL A 299 11.10 -6.60 20.95
C VAL A 299 10.93 -8.12 20.78
N LEU A 300 10.22 -8.53 19.73
CA LEU A 300 9.94 -9.94 19.46
C LEU A 300 11.21 -10.74 19.14
N ILE A 301 12.05 -10.25 18.22
CA ILE A 301 13.33 -10.89 17.84
C ILE A 301 14.26 -10.97 19.07
N THR A 302 14.27 -9.92 19.88
CA THR A 302 15.05 -9.88 21.12
C THR A 302 14.60 -10.98 22.08
N ALA A 303 13.30 -11.07 22.34
CA ALA A 303 12.75 -12.08 23.26
C ALA A 303 13.09 -13.50 22.79
N ALA A 304 12.96 -13.79 21.49
CA ALA A 304 13.31 -15.07 20.89
C ALA A 304 14.80 -15.40 21.10
N SER A 305 15.68 -14.43 20.83
CA SER A 305 17.13 -14.55 20.95
C SER A 305 17.57 -14.75 22.40
N LEU A 306 17.00 -14.01 23.34
CA LEU A 306 17.29 -14.15 24.77
C LEU A 306 16.97 -15.55 25.29
N ILE A 307 15.82 -16.12 24.89
CA ILE A 307 15.42 -17.48 25.27
C ILE A 307 16.41 -18.51 24.71
N LEU A 308 16.81 -18.37 23.44
CA LEU A 308 17.77 -19.26 22.79
C LEU A 308 19.13 -19.23 23.50
N ILE A 309 19.69 -18.04 23.72
CA ILE A 309 20.99 -17.86 24.35
C ILE A 309 20.97 -18.39 25.79
N TYR A 310 19.90 -18.11 26.54
CA TYR A 310 19.72 -18.64 27.89
C TYR A 310 19.73 -20.17 27.90
N ASN A 311 19.05 -20.82 26.96
CA ASN A 311 18.99 -22.28 26.88
C ASN A 311 20.36 -22.88 26.57
N VAL A 312 21.13 -22.28 25.65
CA VAL A 312 22.49 -22.71 25.32
C VAL A 312 23.44 -22.60 26.53
N PHE A 313 23.45 -21.46 27.22
CA PHE A 313 24.29 -21.31 28.42
C PHE A 313 23.84 -22.20 29.58
N SER A 314 22.54 -22.43 29.73
CA SER A 314 22.02 -23.35 30.74
C SER A 314 22.42 -24.80 30.47
N MET A 315 22.59 -25.19 29.20
CA MET A 315 23.10 -26.51 28.82
C MET A 315 24.61 -26.60 29.07
N SER A 316 25.38 -25.61 28.59
CA SER A 316 26.84 -25.51 28.84
C SER A 316 27.16 -25.57 30.34
N TYR A 317 26.32 -24.92 31.16
CA TYR A 317 26.41 -25.01 32.61
C TYR A 317 26.30 -26.44 33.15
N GLN A 318 25.30 -27.22 32.70
CA GLN A 318 25.07 -28.58 33.22
C GLN A 318 26.24 -29.51 32.92
N GLU A 319 26.88 -29.36 31.77
CA GLU A 319 28.06 -30.14 31.40
C GLU A 319 29.28 -29.79 32.28
N ARG A 320 29.47 -28.51 32.60
CA ARG A 320 30.67 -28.01 33.29
C ARG A 320 30.54 -27.89 34.81
N CYS A 321 29.34 -28.10 35.36
CA CYS A 321 29.10 -27.97 36.80
C CYS A 321 30.04 -28.84 37.64
N LYS A 322 30.28 -30.10 37.23
CA LYS A 322 31.18 -31.03 37.94
C LYS A 322 32.62 -30.48 37.99
N TYR A 323 33.13 -29.96 36.88
CA TYR A 323 34.46 -29.37 36.79
C TYR A 323 34.60 -28.10 37.63
N LEU A 324 33.63 -27.18 37.53
CA LEU A 324 33.62 -25.91 38.27
C LEU A 324 33.42 -26.12 39.78
N GLY A 325 32.77 -27.20 40.18
CA GLY A 325 32.63 -27.61 41.56
C GLY A 325 33.88 -28.31 42.14
N MET A 326 34.63 -29.04 41.31
CA MET A 326 35.97 -29.54 41.69
C MET A 326 36.97 -28.40 41.88
N LEU A 327 36.88 -27.32 41.08
CA LEU A 327 37.67 -26.11 41.26
C LEU A 327 37.43 -25.44 42.63
N SER A 328 36.20 -25.48 43.16
CA SER A 328 35.97 -25.01 44.54
C SER A 328 36.65 -25.86 45.60
N SER A 329 36.95 -27.14 45.33
CA SER A 329 37.75 -28.00 46.24
C SER A 329 39.20 -27.54 46.30
N VAL A 330 39.71 -27.02 45.19
CA VAL A 330 41.08 -26.47 45.06
C VAL A 330 41.17 -25.06 45.69
N GLY A 331 40.04 -24.44 46.04
CA GLY A 331 40.00 -23.13 46.71
C GLY A 331 39.47 -21.98 45.83
N ALA A 332 38.93 -22.27 44.64
CA ALA A 332 38.38 -21.23 43.77
C ALA A 332 37.20 -20.48 44.42
N THR A 333 37.32 -19.16 44.50
CA THR A 333 36.29 -18.28 45.09
C THR A 333 35.06 -18.15 44.20
N ARG A 334 33.91 -17.77 44.80
CA ARG A 334 32.66 -17.51 44.05
C ARG A 334 32.81 -16.44 42.97
N ARG A 335 33.69 -15.45 43.19
CA ARG A 335 34.02 -14.39 42.22
C ARG A 335 34.82 -14.94 41.05
N GLN A 336 35.85 -15.76 41.30
CA GLN A 336 36.64 -16.41 40.26
C GLN A 336 35.79 -17.32 39.37
N LYS A 337 34.87 -18.10 39.96
CA LYS A 337 33.93 -18.95 39.19
C LYS A 337 32.99 -18.14 38.28
N ARG A 338 32.48 -16.99 38.73
CA ARG A 338 31.67 -16.08 37.90
C ARG A 338 32.49 -15.44 36.78
N CYS A 339 33.68 -14.94 37.11
CA CYS A 339 34.55 -14.28 36.14
C CYS A 339 34.99 -15.23 35.02
N SER A 340 35.18 -16.52 35.33
CA SER A 340 35.44 -17.54 34.30
C SER A 340 34.33 -17.62 33.25
N VAL A 341 33.07 -17.53 33.66
CA VAL A 341 31.91 -17.56 32.74
C VAL A 341 31.82 -16.25 31.96
N TYR A 342 32.05 -15.10 32.61
CA TYR A 342 32.05 -13.82 31.91
C TYR A 342 33.19 -13.68 30.89
N TYR A 343 34.37 -14.23 31.19
CA TYR A 343 35.49 -14.24 30.26
C TYR A 343 35.22 -15.10 29.02
N GLU A 344 34.56 -16.24 29.19
CA GLU A 344 34.09 -17.05 28.07
C GLU A 344 33.07 -16.29 27.22
N VAL A 345 32.06 -15.69 27.86
CA VAL A 345 31.05 -14.87 27.16
C VAL A 345 31.71 -13.75 26.37
N PHE A 346 32.68 -13.05 26.97
CA PHE A 346 33.46 -12.00 26.31
C PHE A 346 34.24 -12.54 25.10
N SER A 347 34.93 -13.67 25.26
CA SER A 347 35.72 -14.29 24.19
C SER A 347 34.84 -14.74 23.01
N LEU A 348 33.67 -15.31 23.32
CA LEU A 348 32.68 -15.69 22.32
C LEU A 348 32.10 -14.47 21.61
N LEU A 349 31.74 -13.42 22.34
CA LEU A 349 31.23 -12.16 21.77
C LEU A 349 32.25 -11.48 20.86
N ALA A 350 33.53 -11.46 21.25
CA ALA A 350 34.60 -10.82 20.48
C ALA A 350 34.76 -11.42 19.07
N ILE A 351 34.45 -12.71 18.91
CA ILE A 351 34.50 -13.40 17.61
C ILE A 351 33.13 -13.37 16.93
N ALA A 352 32.05 -13.64 17.68
CA ALA A 352 30.71 -13.78 17.13
C ALA A 352 30.11 -12.46 16.62
N LEU A 353 30.42 -11.31 17.25
CA LEU A 353 29.88 -10.02 16.82
C LEU A 353 30.41 -9.58 15.44
N PRO A 354 31.75 -9.52 15.19
CA PRO A 354 32.27 -9.18 13.87
C PRO A 354 31.82 -10.17 12.79
N MET A 355 31.83 -11.48 13.10
CA MET A 355 31.36 -12.50 12.16
C MET A 355 29.85 -12.35 11.88
N GLY A 356 29.03 -12.10 12.90
CA GLY A 356 27.59 -11.93 12.76
C GLY A 356 27.23 -10.70 11.91
N ILE A 357 27.91 -9.58 12.13
CA ILE A 357 27.74 -8.36 11.31
C ILE A 357 28.18 -8.64 9.86
N GLY A 358 29.36 -9.25 9.67
CA GLY A 358 29.86 -9.57 8.34
C GLY A 358 28.95 -10.51 7.55
N ILE A 359 28.51 -11.60 8.19
CA ILE A 359 27.56 -12.55 7.58
C ILE A 359 26.21 -11.88 7.35
N GLY A 360 25.72 -11.06 8.29
CA GLY A 360 24.46 -10.34 8.14
C GLY A 360 24.46 -9.40 6.93
N LEU A 361 25.50 -8.58 6.78
CA LEU A 361 25.66 -7.70 5.62
C LEU A 361 25.81 -8.48 4.31
N LEU A 362 26.49 -9.62 4.33
CA LEU A 362 26.60 -10.50 3.17
C LEU A 362 25.25 -11.10 2.78
N VAL A 363 24.47 -11.58 3.74
CA VAL A 363 23.12 -12.12 3.51
C VAL A 363 22.21 -11.06 2.92
N VAL A 364 22.24 -9.83 3.45
CA VAL A 364 21.47 -8.70 2.88
C VAL A 364 21.91 -8.45 1.44
N LYS A 365 23.22 -8.34 1.17
CA LYS A 365 23.72 -8.09 -0.18
C LYS A 365 23.33 -9.18 -1.18
N VAL A 366 23.46 -10.45 -0.79
CA VAL A 366 23.09 -11.60 -1.64
C VAL A 366 21.57 -11.69 -1.82
N GLY A 367 20.81 -11.51 -0.74
CA GLY A 367 19.34 -11.53 -0.78
C GLY A 367 18.79 -10.44 -1.70
N MET A 368 19.35 -9.23 -1.62
CA MET A 368 19.03 -8.14 -2.56
C MET A 368 19.39 -8.51 -4.00
N GLY A 369 20.56 -9.12 -4.24
CA GLY A 369 20.94 -9.56 -5.59
C GLY A 369 20.03 -10.64 -6.18
N VAL A 370 19.51 -11.55 -5.35
CA VAL A 370 18.56 -12.60 -5.77
C VAL A 370 17.17 -12.04 -6.03
N LEU A 371 16.69 -11.10 -5.19
CA LEU A 371 15.37 -10.50 -5.34
C LEU A 371 15.33 -9.37 -6.37
N TYR A 372 16.49 -8.80 -6.73
CA TYR A 372 16.58 -7.68 -7.67
C TYR A 372 15.86 -7.92 -9.01
N PRO A 373 16.06 -9.05 -9.72
CA PRO A 373 15.36 -9.29 -10.99
C PRO A 373 13.84 -9.41 -10.83
N TYR A 374 13.37 -9.78 -9.64
CA TYR A 374 11.95 -9.87 -9.35
C TYR A 374 11.38 -8.48 -9.08
N PHE A 375 12.06 -7.68 -8.26
CA PHE A 375 11.67 -6.29 -8.04
C PHE A 375 11.75 -5.46 -9.32
N SER A 376 12.79 -5.59 -10.13
CA SER A 376 12.92 -4.84 -11.39
C SER A 376 11.77 -5.13 -12.34
N LYS A 377 11.33 -6.39 -12.45
CA LYS A 377 10.16 -6.77 -13.26
C LYS A 377 8.84 -6.20 -12.73
N LEU A 378 8.68 -6.17 -11.39
CA LEU A 378 7.51 -5.56 -10.76
C LEU A 378 7.49 -4.04 -10.96
N PHE A 379 8.64 -3.37 -10.99
CA PHE A 379 8.72 -1.93 -11.24
C PHE A 379 8.55 -1.58 -12.72
N SER A 380 9.05 -2.40 -13.64
CA SER A 380 8.84 -2.18 -15.08
C SER A 380 7.38 -2.32 -15.53
N SER A 381 6.52 -2.98 -14.73
CA SER A 381 5.11 -3.19 -15.05
C SER A 381 4.17 -2.12 -14.48
N ILE A 382 4.68 -1.03 -13.88
CA ILE A 382 3.85 0.08 -13.39
C ILE A 382 3.34 0.91 -14.56
N LEU A 383 2.07 1.33 -14.50
CA LEU A 383 1.34 2.05 -15.56
C LEU A 383 2.12 3.20 -16.21
N LEU A 384 2.66 4.09 -15.39
CA LEU A 384 3.44 5.24 -15.86
C LEU A 384 4.70 4.82 -16.66
N ASN A 385 5.29 3.66 -16.37
CA ASN A 385 6.56 3.24 -16.98
C ASN A 385 6.36 2.60 -18.34
N THR A 386 5.31 1.81 -18.51
CA THR A 386 4.97 1.23 -19.80
C THR A 386 4.49 2.31 -20.77
N VAL A 387 3.64 3.24 -20.30
CA VAL A 387 3.16 4.38 -21.10
C VAL A 387 4.32 5.28 -21.53
N MET A 388 5.27 5.52 -20.63
CA MET A 388 6.45 6.36 -20.92
C MET A 388 7.63 5.58 -21.52
N GLY A 389 7.51 4.27 -21.77
CA GLY A 389 8.60 3.42 -22.27
C GLY A 389 9.87 3.45 -21.40
N ARG A 390 9.71 3.58 -20.07
CA ARG A 390 10.83 3.71 -19.11
C ARG A 390 11.27 2.36 -18.57
N ASP A 391 12.54 2.05 -18.77
CA ASP A 391 13.24 1.01 -18.03
C ASP A 391 13.82 1.58 -16.73
N TYR A 392 13.15 1.39 -15.60
CA TYR A 392 13.77 1.72 -14.32
C TYR A 392 14.83 0.68 -13.94
N GLU A 393 16.10 1.04 -14.17
CA GLU A 393 17.19 0.41 -13.45
C GLU A 393 17.14 0.83 -11.97
N VAL A 394 16.42 0.07 -11.15
CA VAL A 394 16.39 0.26 -9.69
C VAL A 394 17.75 -0.16 -9.10
N THR A 395 18.75 0.71 -9.19
CA THR A 395 20.06 0.39 -8.62
C THR A 395 19.94 0.23 -7.10
N TYR A 396 20.34 -0.93 -6.57
CA TYR A 396 20.34 -1.16 -5.14
C TYR A 396 21.72 -0.88 -4.55
N ARG A 397 21.78 -0.01 -3.54
CA ARG A 397 22.98 0.27 -2.75
C ARG A 397 22.73 -0.12 -1.30
N LEU A 398 23.64 -0.94 -0.75
CA LEU A 398 23.63 -1.27 0.67
C LEU A 398 24.21 -0.08 1.45
N ILE A 399 23.33 0.72 2.05
CA ILE A 399 23.72 1.82 2.94
C ILE A 399 23.71 1.30 4.38
N VAL A 400 24.89 1.26 5.00
CA VAL A 400 25.02 0.83 6.40
C VAL A 400 25.16 2.07 7.27
N ASN A 401 24.14 2.36 8.07
CA ASN A 401 24.20 3.45 9.04
C ASN A 401 25.10 3.04 10.23
N PRO A 402 26.21 3.76 10.50
CA PRO A 402 27.12 3.42 11.61
C PRO A 402 26.45 3.47 12.99
N VAL A 403 25.47 4.36 13.19
CA VAL A 403 24.75 4.50 14.47
C VAL A 403 23.91 3.26 14.75
N ASN A 404 23.21 2.74 13.73
CA ASN A 404 22.42 1.51 13.86
C ASN A 404 23.32 0.30 14.16
N LEU A 405 24.50 0.24 13.54
CA LEU A 405 25.46 -0.82 13.78
C LEU A 405 26.00 -0.78 15.22
N LEU A 406 26.31 0.42 15.74
CA LEU A 406 26.71 0.61 17.14
C LEU A 406 25.59 0.17 18.10
N PHE A 407 24.34 0.54 17.80
CA PHE A 407 23.19 0.10 18.59
C PHE A 407 23.05 -1.43 18.61
N VAL A 408 23.19 -2.10 17.46
CA VAL A 408 23.15 -3.57 17.36
C VAL A 408 24.28 -4.22 18.17
N VAL A 409 25.49 -3.67 18.12
CA VAL A 409 26.64 -4.16 18.91
C VAL A 409 26.34 -4.06 20.41
N PHE A 410 25.92 -2.88 20.87
CA PHE A 410 25.57 -2.65 22.27
C PHE A 410 24.45 -3.59 22.73
N PHE A 411 23.38 -3.66 21.94
CA PHE A 411 22.20 -4.43 22.26
C PHE A 411 22.47 -5.94 22.31
N SER A 412 23.22 -6.46 21.32
CA SER A 412 23.61 -7.87 21.27
C SER A 412 24.52 -8.25 22.43
N ALA A 413 25.46 -7.38 22.79
CA ALA A 413 26.27 -7.55 24.00
C ALA A 413 25.36 -7.61 25.23
N ALA A 414 24.50 -6.61 25.44
CA ALA A 414 23.59 -6.58 26.58
C ALA A 414 22.71 -7.83 26.66
N ALA A 415 22.15 -8.29 25.53
CA ALA A 415 21.32 -9.48 25.47
C ALA A 415 22.08 -10.76 25.89
N VAL A 416 23.29 -10.95 25.38
CA VAL A 416 24.13 -12.10 25.73
C VAL A 416 24.53 -12.04 27.21
N TRP A 417 24.90 -10.86 27.71
CA TRP A 417 25.23 -10.64 29.12
C TRP A 417 24.07 -10.97 30.04
N ILE A 418 22.86 -10.47 29.76
CA ILE A 418 21.65 -10.77 30.54
C ILE A 418 21.35 -12.27 30.53
N SER A 419 21.44 -12.92 29.37
CA SER A 419 21.17 -14.35 29.22
C SER A 419 22.18 -15.24 29.95
N ALA A 420 23.46 -14.88 29.95
CA ALA A 420 24.52 -15.60 30.66
C ALA A 420 24.54 -15.31 32.17
N TRP A 421 23.97 -14.18 32.61
CA TRP A 421 24.03 -13.74 34.00
C TRP A 421 23.35 -14.73 34.95
N ILE A 422 22.15 -15.22 34.62
CA ILE A 422 21.41 -16.14 35.48
C ILE A 422 22.18 -17.47 35.69
N PRO A 423 22.68 -18.15 34.63
CA PRO A 423 23.57 -19.30 34.78
C PRO A 423 24.86 -19.00 35.57
N ALA A 424 25.54 -17.88 35.30
CA ALA A 424 26.77 -17.49 36.00
C ALA A 424 26.56 -17.29 37.51
N LEU A 425 25.43 -16.70 37.90
CA LEU A 425 25.03 -16.58 39.30
C LEU A 425 24.82 -17.95 39.96
N ARG A 426 24.19 -18.90 39.26
CA ARG A 426 24.01 -20.27 39.77
C ARG A 426 25.36 -20.96 39.96
N ILE A 427 26.23 -20.93 38.96
CA ILE A 427 27.59 -21.51 38.96
C ILE A 427 28.39 -21.14 40.21
N SER A 428 28.38 -19.85 40.57
CA SER A 428 29.16 -19.39 41.72
C SER A 428 28.70 -19.94 43.07
N LYS A 429 27.43 -20.33 43.20
CA LYS A 429 26.81 -20.69 44.48
C LYS A 429 27.03 -22.17 44.83
N ILE A 430 27.42 -22.99 43.86
CA ILE A 430 27.58 -24.44 44.02
C ILE A 430 28.79 -24.74 44.90
N GLY A 431 28.62 -25.66 45.85
CA GLY A 431 29.69 -26.19 46.69
C GLY A 431 30.27 -27.50 46.15
N THR A 432 31.52 -27.78 46.50
CA THR A 432 32.29 -28.99 46.14
C THR A 432 31.54 -30.32 46.32
N VAL A 433 30.85 -30.48 47.44
CA VAL A 433 30.16 -31.74 47.76
C VAL A 433 28.92 -31.94 46.87
N GLU A 434 28.26 -30.84 46.51
CA GLU A 434 27.03 -30.85 45.73
C GLU A 434 27.30 -31.18 44.25
N SER A 435 28.41 -30.66 43.70
CA SER A 435 28.87 -30.95 42.35
C SER A 435 29.40 -32.37 42.15
N ILE A 436 30.07 -32.94 43.17
CA ILE A 436 30.64 -34.30 43.08
C ILE A 436 29.55 -35.36 43.22
N ARG A 437 28.52 -35.12 44.04
CA ARG A 437 27.35 -35.99 44.14
C ARG A 437 26.50 -36.04 42.87
N GLY A 438 26.69 -35.11 41.91
CA GLY A 438 25.90 -35.02 40.69
C GLY A 438 24.40 -34.78 40.95
N ASN A 439 24.06 -34.28 42.14
CA ASN A 439 22.69 -34.31 42.67
C ASN A 439 22.18 -32.90 42.97
N GLU A 440 22.29 -31.98 42.00
CA GLU A 440 21.72 -30.63 42.16
C GLU A 440 20.18 -30.62 42.20
N ASN A 441 19.54 -31.75 41.88
CA ASN A 441 18.09 -31.91 41.94
C ASN A 441 17.66 -33.20 42.67
N SER A 442 18.34 -33.61 43.75
CA SER A 442 17.64 -34.44 44.73
C SER A 442 16.56 -33.57 45.36
N MET A 443 15.38 -33.61 44.74
CA MET A 443 14.10 -33.13 45.21
C MET A 443 14.12 -32.88 46.72
N LYS A 444 13.93 -31.63 47.16
CA LYS A 444 13.03 -31.45 48.29
C LYS A 444 11.71 -32.04 47.80
N LEU A 445 11.45 -33.30 48.17
CA LEU A 445 10.15 -33.94 47.99
C LEU A 445 9.17 -33.03 48.73
N LYS A 446 8.60 -32.05 48.04
CA LYS A 446 7.48 -31.30 48.60
C LYS A 446 6.42 -32.36 48.86
N LYS A 447 6.06 -32.51 50.13
CA LYS A 447 5.09 -33.45 50.68
C LYS A 447 3.67 -33.12 50.20
N LYS A 448 3.45 -32.90 48.90
CA LYS A 448 2.13 -32.80 48.31
C LYS A 448 1.78 -34.20 47.79
N SER A 449 0.73 -34.75 48.40
CA SER A 449 0.11 -36.04 48.08
C SER A 449 0.11 -36.30 46.57
N TYR A 450 0.87 -37.32 46.17
CA TYR A 450 0.94 -37.79 44.80
C TYR A 450 -0.41 -38.44 44.45
N LYS A 451 -1.14 -37.90 43.47
CA LYS A 451 -2.32 -38.60 42.94
C LYS A 451 -1.85 -39.91 42.33
N SER A 452 -2.12 -41.01 43.02
CA SER A 452 -1.86 -42.35 42.51
C SER A 452 -2.66 -42.55 41.22
N TYR A 453 -1.94 -42.70 40.10
CA TYR A 453 -2.47 -43.00 38.78
C TYR A 453 -2.97 -44.46 38.66
N LEU A 454 -3.65 -44.96 39.69
CA LEU A 454 -4.20 -46.32 39.73
C LEU A 454 -5.12 -46.59 38.51
N GLY A 455 -5.83 -45.57 38.02
CA GLY A 455 -6.65 -45.64 36.80
C GLY A 455 -5.87 -45.73 35.47
N ILE A 456 -4.61 -45.27 35.40
CA ILE A 456 -3.73 -45.47 34.23
C ILE A 456 -3.03 -46.83 34.33
N MET A 457 -2.73 -47.28 35.55
CA MET A 457 -2.16 -48.59 35.86
C MET A 457 -3.11 -49.74 35.50
N LEU A 458 -4.42 -49.55 35.68
CA LEU A 458 -5.45 -50.55 35.37
C LEU A 458 -5.83 -50.62 33.87
N ARG A 459 -5.34 -49.71 33.01
CA ARG A 459 -5.74 -49.64 31.59
C ARG A 459 -4.59 -49.43 30.57
N GLY A 460 -3.31 -49.57 30.95
CA GLY A 460 -2.20 -49.27 30.01
C GLY A 460 -0.92 -50.09 30.20
N LYS A 461 -0.24 -50.40 29.07
CA LYS A 461 1.10 -51.01 29.01
C LYS A 461 2.15 -50.12 29.72
N ALA A 462 3.19 -50.73 30.31
CA ALA A 462 4.23 -50.06 31.11
C ALA A 462 4.87 -48.83 30.44
N GLU A 463 4.99 -48.83 29.11
CA GLU A 463 5.53 -47.71 28.34
C GLU A 463 4.74 -46.40 28.53
N LYS A 464 3.40 -46.51 28.66
CA LYS A 464 2.51 -45.36 28.87
C LYS A 464 2.80 -44.73 30.23
N LEU A 465 2.84 -45.54 31.29
CA LEU A 465 3.17 -45.11 32.65
C LEU A 465 4.55 -44.45 32.76
N MET A 466 5.57 -45.01 32.10
CA MET A 466 6.91 -44.44 32.11
C MET A 466 6.97 -43.10 31.38
N GLY A 467 6.33 -42.99 30.21
CA GLY A 467 6.23 -41.73 29.48
C GLY A 467 5.43 -40.67 30.24
N THR A 468 4.36 -41.07 30.93
CA THR A 468 3.55 -40.17 31.76
C THR A 468 4.35 -39.64 32.95
N ALA A 469 5.00 -40.54 33.67
CA ALA A 469 5.74 -40.21 34.89
C ALA A 469 7.01 -39.40 34.58
N SER A 470 7.66 -39.65 33.45
CA SER A 470 8.82 -38.88 32.97
C SER A 470 8.53 -37.39 32.88
N VAL A 471 7.40 -36.99 32.28
CA VAL A 471 7.05 -35.57 32.10
C VAL A 471 6.82 -34.87 33.44
N GLU A 472 6.27 -35.57 34.41
CA GLU A 472 5.86 -35.04 35.72
C GLU A 472 6.96 -35.10 36.78
N ARG A 473 7.87 -36.08 36.70
CA ARG A 473 9.02 -36.23 37.62
C ARG A 473 10.18 -35.31 37.26
N ASN A 474 10.45 -35.12 35.96
CA ASN A 474 11.61 -34.37 35.47
C ASN A 474 11.25 -32.95 35.00
N VAL A 475 10.58 -32.17 35.87
CA VAL A 475 10.04 -30.83 35.53
C VAL A 475 11.11 -29.81 35.14
N SER A 476 12.35 -29.94 35.64
CA SER A 476 13.44 -29.02 35.28
C SER A 476 13.91 -29.21 33.84
N SER A 477 14.03 -30.45 33.36
CA SER A 477 14.48 -30.74 31.99
C SER A 477 13.35 -30.67 30.96
N THR A 478 12.09 -30.94 31.34
CA THR A 478 10.95 -30.83 30.42
C THR A 478 10.48 -29.39 30.19
N ARG A 479 10.70 -28.48 31.14
CA ARG A 479 10.36 -27.06 30.99
C ARG A 479 11.11 -26.39 29.83
N GLY A 480 12.34 -26.80 29.53
CA GLY A 480 13.09 -26.29 28.38
C GLY A 480 12.38 -26.57 27.06
N ILE A 481 12.05 -27.84 26.80
CA ILE A 481 11.31 -28.25 25.59
C ILE A 481 9.96 -27.56 25.51
N ILE A 482 9.19 -27.51 26.59
CA ILE A 482 7.87 -26.87 26.58
C ILE A 482 8.01 -25.37 26.25
N ARG A 483 8.98 -24.67 26.85
CA ARG A 483 9.22 -23.25 26.52
C ARG A 483 9.61 -23.05 25.07
N SER A 484 10.44 -23.92 24.51
CA SER A 484 10.91 -23.79 23.13
C SER A 484 9.83 -24.08 22.10
N ILE A 485 8.97 -25.08 22.33
CA ILE A 485 7.79 -25.31 21.49
C ILE A 485 6.79 -24.17 21.64
N THR A 486 6.50 -23.73 22.86
CA THR A 486 5.62 -22.57 23.10
C THR A 486 6.17 -21.31 22.44
N ALA A 487 7.48 -21.05 22.52
CA ALA A 487 8.09 -19.90 21.84
C ALA A 487 8.02 -20.04 20.32
N PHE A 488 8.35 -21.21 19.76
CA PHE A 488 8.22 -21.46 18.32
C PHE A 488 6.80 -21.18 17.84
N THR A 489 5.82 -21.87 18.44
CA THR A 489 4.41 -21.75 18.03
C THR A 489 3.83 -20.35 18.29
N ALA A 490 4.14 -19.72 19.43
CA ALA A 490 3.60 -18.41 19.72
C ALA A 490 4.22 -17.34 18.83
N LEU A 491 5.55 -17.30 18.70
CA LEU A 491 6.25 -16.25 17.94
C LEU A 491 5.96 -16.34 16.44
N THR A 492 5.89 -17.55 15.85
CA THR A 492 5.57 -17.67 14.42
C THR A 492 4.13 -17.25 14.12
N LEU A 493 3.16 -17.62 14.97
CA LEU A 493 1.77 -17.21 14.78
C LEU A 493 1.56 -15.71 15.02
N ILE A 494 2.21 -15.16 16.04
CA ILE A 494 2.18 -13.73 16.33
C ILE A 494 2.75 -12.92 15.16
N THR A 495 3.88 -13.37 14.58
CA THR A 495 4.52 -12.71 13.43
C THR A 495 3.65 -12.80 12.18
N ALA A 496 3.10 -13.99 11.90
CA ALA A 496 2.22 -14.19 10.76
C ALA A 496 0.92 -13.39 10.86
N PHE A 497 0.34 -13.31 12.07
CA PHE A 497 -0.85 -12.49 12.33
C PHE A 497 -0.54 -11.01 12.13
N ALA A 498 0.54 -10.48 12.73
CA ALA A 498 0.94 -9.09 12.54
C ALA A 498 1.25 -8.76 11.08
N SER A 499 1.92 -9.66 10.36
CA SER A 499 2.17 -9.53 8.91
C SER A 499 0.89 -9.45 8.09
N GLY A 500 -0.08 -10.34 8.37
CA GLY A 500 -1.37 -10.33 7.71
C GLY A 500 -2.11 -9.02 7.97
N SER A 501 -2.19 -8.60 9.23
CA SER A 501 -2.84 -7.33 9.61
C SER A 501 -2.23 -6.12 8.92
N ILE A 502 -0.90 -6.04 8.79
CA ILE A 502 -0.24 -4.94 8.06
C ILE A 502 -0.62 -4.99 6.58
N SER A 503 -0.63 -6.16 5.96
CA SER A 503 -1.05 -6.28 4.56
C SER A 503 -2.51 -5.90 4.36
N ASP A 504 -3.38 -6.31 5.27
CA ASP A 504 -4.82 -6.01 5.19
C ASP A 504 -5.05 -4.50 5.33
N ILE A 505 -4.33 -3.83 6.24
CA ILE A 505 -4.39 -2.37 6.41
C ILE A 505 -3.80 -1.63 5.21
N LEU A 506 -2.64 -2.07 4.69
CA LEU A 506 -2.04 -1.44 3.51
C LEU A 506 -2.94 -1.58 2.28
N LYS A 507 -3.65 -2.71 2.14
CA LYS A 507 -4.67 -2.87 1.10
C LYS A 507 -5.88 -1.98 1.31
N SER A 508 -6.38 -1.86 2.54
CA SER A 508 -7.54 -1.02 2.82
C SER A 508 -7.28 0.48 2.70
N MET A 509 -6.01 0.90 2.77
CA MET A 509 -5.56 2.29 2.55
C MET A 509 -5.32 2.64 1.07
N GLN A 510 -5.34 1.63 0.19
CA GLN A 510 -5.16 1.83 -1.23
C GLN A 510 -6.57 1.91 -1.80
N ASP A 511 -7.02 3.12 -2.13
CA ASP A 511 -8.22 3.35 -2.93
C ASP A 511 -8.12 2.52 -4.21
N GLU A 512 -8.65 1.29 -4.15
CA GLU A 512 -8.75 0.36 -5.25
C GLU A 512 -9.99 0.78 -6.04
N GLU A 513 -9.85 1.03 -7.35
CA GLU A 513 -10.95 1.40 -8.23
C GLU A 513 -12.25 0.65 -7.89
N ASP A 514 -13.36 1.37 -7.79
CA ASP A 514 -14.68 0.83 -7.43
C ASP A 514 -15.11 -0.37 -8.30
N MET A 515 -14.57 -0.47 -9.52
CA MET A 515 -14.87 -1.52 -10.48
C MET A 515 -13.63 -1.91 -11.29
N MET A 516 -13.34 -3.20 -11.31
CA MET A 516 -12.37 -3.84 -12.18
C MET A 516 -13.08 -4.63 -13.29
N LEU A 517 -12.56 -4.55 -14.52
CA LEU A 517 -13.13 -5.29 -15.65
C LEU A 517 -12.82 -6.80 -15.56
N GLY A 518 -13.82 -7.60 -15.87
CA GLY A 518 -13.76 -9.06 -15.88
C GLY A 518 -13.13 -9.63 -17.15
N LYS A 519 -12.97 -10.96 -17.16
CA LYS A 519 -12.27 -11.71 -18.23
C LYS A 519 -12.80 -11.43 -19.64
N VAL A 520 -14.10 -11.16 -19.77
CA VAL A 520 -14.73 -10.89 -21.06
C VAL A 520 -14.12 -9.68 -21.76
N PHE A 521 -13.71 -8.66 -20.99
CA PHE A 521 -13.11 -7.44 -21.50
C PHE A 521 -11.58 -7.54 -21.53
N THR A 522 -10.96 -8.12 -20.49
CA THR A 522 -9.49 -8.22 -20.39
C THR A 522 -8.86 -9.21 -21.39
N GLU A 523 -9.62 -10.09 -22.03
CA GLU A 523 -9.10 -10.90 -23.16
C GLU A 523 -8.94 -10.10 -24.48
N SER A 524 -9.34 -8.83 -24.53
CA SER A 524 -9.27 -8.00 -25.73
C SER A 524 -7.96 -7.20 -25.82
N SER A 525 -7.43 -7.06 -27.02
CA SER A 525 -6.10 -6.48 -27.29
C SER A 525 -6.15 -4.96 -27.44
N TYR A 526 -7.32 -4.40 -27.77
CA TYR A 526 -7.54 -2.97 -27.96
C TYR A 526 -8.85 -2.52 -27.33
N VAL A 527 -8.90 -1.25 -26.93
CA VAL A 527 -10.09 -0.56 -26.42
C VAL A 527 -10.28 0.72 -27.23
N PHE A 528 -11.47 0.93 -27.78
CA PHE A 528 -11.88 2.17 -28.43
C PHE A 528 -12.97 2.83 -27.60
N GLN A 529 -12.82 4.11 -27.23
CA GLN A 529 -13.66 4.74 -26.21
C GLN A 529 -14.04 6.19 -26.53
N THR A 530 -15.15 6.68 -25.96
CA THR A 530 -15.51 8.11 -25.98
C THR A 530 -14.64 8.92 -25.02
N ASP A 531 -14.53 10.23 -25.26
CA ASP A 531 -13.79 11.17 -24.42
C ASP A 531 -14.69 12.03 -23.51
N GLY A 532 -15.99 11.72 -23.46
CA GLY A 532 -16.95 12.39 -22.57
C GLY A 532 -17.48 13.75 -23.04
N HIS A 533 -17.07 14.25 -24.21
CA HIS A 533 -17.51 15.54 -24.75
C HIS A 533 -18.17 15.42 -26.13
N LEU A 534 -19.49 15.56 -26.12
CA LEU A 534 -20.45 15.83 -27.20
C LEU A 534 -19.86 15.99 -28.61
N ASP A 535 -19.54 14.85 -29.24
CA ASP A 535 -19.75 14.59 -30.65
C ASP A 535 -19.84 13.05 -30.84
N GLU A 536 -21.05 12.49 -30.90
CA GLU A 536 -21.24 11.03 -31.00
C GLU A 536 -20.80 10.47 -32.37
N ASP A 537 -20.77 11.30 -33.41
CA ASP A 537 -20.70 10.84 -34.79
C ASP A 537 -19.36 10.15 -35.12
N TRP A 538 -18.24 10.65 -34.58
CA TRP A 538 -16.93 10.04 -34.81
C TRP A 538 -16.79 8.70 -34.08
N TYR A 539 -17.28 8.61 -32.83
CA TYR A 539 -17.25 7.37 -32.06
C TYR A 539 -18.15 6.32 -32.72
N MET A 540 -19.35 6.72 -33.15
CA MET A 540 -20.29 5.84 -33.83
C MET A 540 -19.74 5.37 -35.18
N SER A 541 -19.03 6.21 -35.92
CA SER A 541 -18.32 5.81 -37.14
C SER A 541 -17.19 4.81 -36.86
N GLY A 542 -16.33 5.07 -35.86
CA GLY A 542 -15.23 4.18 -35.50
C GLY A 542 -15.72 2.84 -34.95
N ARG A 543 -16.79 2.85 -34.16
CA ARG A 543 -17.52 1.68 -33.69
C ARG A 543 -18.05 0.84 -34.86
N GLU A 544 -18.73 1.47 -35.82
CA GLU A 544 -19.26 0.77 -37.00
C GLU A 544 -18.14 0.13 -37.83
N ASP A 545 -17.01 0.83 -37.98
CA ASP A 545 -15.81 0.28 -38.63
C ASP A 545 -15.28 -0.97 -37.91
N ILE A 546 -15.27 -0.98 -36.56
CA ILE A 546 -14.85 -2.15 -35.76
C ILE A 546 -15.83 -3.32 -35.95
N MET A 547 -17.14 -3.05 -35.94
CA MET A 547 -18.18 -4.10 -36.04
C MET A 547 -18.28 -4.73 -37.42
N THR A 548 -18.02 -3.94 -38.47
CA THR A 548 -18.18 -4.37 -39.87
C THR A 548 -16.90 -4.92 -40.50
N SER A 549 -15.75 -4.77 -39.83
CA SER A 549 -14.45 -5.20 -40.34
C SER A 549 -14.23 -6.72 -40.22
N ASP A 550 -13.79 -7.34 -41.32
CA ASP A 550 -13.37 -8.75 -41.36
C ASP A 550 -12.07 -9.03 -40.56
N GLU A 551 -11.34 -7.97 -40.16
CA GLU A 551 -10.09 -8.10 -39.38
C GLU A 551 -10.34 -8.35 -37.89
N VAL A 552 -11.56 -8.06 -37.40
CA VAL A 552 -11.94 -8.18 -36.00
C VAL A 552 -12.44 -9.60 -35.71
N SER A 553 -11.75 -10.31 -34.81
CA SER A 553 -12.11 -11.69 -34.43
C SER A 553 -13.24 -11.76 -33.41
N LYS A 554 -13.24 -10.80 -32.48
CA LYS A 554 -14.19 -10.70 -31.37
C LYS A 554 -14.19 -9.25 -30.91
N TYR A 555 -15.37 -8.73 -30.61
CA TYR A 555 -15.53 -7.45 -29.93
C TYR A 555 -16.59 -7.57 -28.82
N LYS A 556 -16.51 -6.68 -27.84
CA LYS A 556 -17.47 -6.52 -26.76
C LYS A 556 -17.62 -5.06 -26.39
N GLU A 557 -18.85 -4.65 -26.11
CA GLU A 557 -19.16 -3.27 -25.76
C GLU A 557 -19.61 -3.16 -24.31
N ILE A 558 -19.30 -2.02 -23.72
CA ILE A 558 -19.78 -1.64 -22.40
C ILE A 558 -19.96 -0.13 -22.37
N ASN A 559 -21.03 0.32 -21.74
CA ASN A 559 -21.23 1.73 -21.44
C ASN A 559 -21.31 1.89 -19.93
N ILE A 560 -20.48 2.77 -19.37
CA ILE A 560 -20.37 3.02 -17.94
C ILE A 560 -20.65 4.50 -17.71
N ALA A 561 -21.47 4.83 -16.73
CA ALA A 561 -21.57 6.18 -16.24
C ALA A 561 -21.50 6.28 -14.73
N TYR A 562 -20.80 7.33 -14.30
CA TYR A 562 -20.75 7.81 -12.93
C TYR A 562 -21.49 9.14 -12.91
N TYR A 563 -22.57 9.23 -12.12
CA TYR A 563 -23.36 10.46 -12.01
C TYR A 563 -23.37 10.93 -10.55
N TYR A 564 -23.49 12.26 -10.37
CA TYR A 564 -23.62 12.91 -9.07
C TYR A 564 -25.05 12.86 -8.49
N GLY A 565 -25.97 12.14 -9.13
CA GLY A 565 -27.32 11.86 -8.64
C GLY A 565 -27.54 10.37 -8.35
N GLY A 566 -28.41 10.07 -7.37
CA GLY A 566 -28.55 8.73 -6.82
C GLY A 566 -29.94 8.17 -6.62
N ILE A 567 -29.99 6.98 -6.00
CA ILE A 567 -31.23 6.44 -5.45
C ILE A 567 -31.56 7.25 -4.19
N PRO A 568 -32.74 7.89 -4.08
CA PRO A 568 -33.11 8.61 -2.88
C PRO A 568 -33.03 7.74 -1.61
N LEU A 569 -32.58 8.32 -0.49
CA LEU A 569 -32.45 7.63 0.80
C LEU A 569 -33.72 6.87 1.24
N LYS A 570 -34.91 7.31 0.79
CA LYS A 570 -36.20 6.65 1.06
C LYS A 570 -36.26 5.18 0.59
N TYR A 571 -35.44 4.80 -0.38
CA TYR A 571 -35.36 3.44 -0.90
C TYR A 571 -34.28 2.60 -0.21
N TYR A 572 -33.42 3.19 0.63
CA TYR A 572 -32.43 2.45 1.40
C TYR A 572 -33.05 1.87 2.68
N ASN A 573 -32.57 0.71 3.08
CA ASN A 573 -33.06 0.04 4.28
C ASN A 573 -32.60 0.75 5.57
N GLU A 574 -33.21 0.41 6.71
CA GLU A 574 -32.86 1.01 8.01
C GLU A 574 -31.40 0.73 8.44
N GLU A 575 -30.80 -0.36 7.95
CA GLU A 575 -29.43 -0.73 8.26
C GLU A 575 -28.43 0.24 7.61
N TYR A 576 -28.64 0.59 6.34
CA TYR A 576 -27.89 1.63 5.63
C TYR A 576 -27.98 2.97 6.37
N ILE A 577 -29.20 3.41 6.71
CA ILE A 577 -29.44 4.68 7.39
C ILE A 577 -28.71 4.70 8.75
N GLY A 578 -28.71 3.58 9.47
CA GLY A 578 -27.97 3.43 10.73
C GLY A 578 -26.46 3.50 10.57
N ILE A 579 -25.91 2.99 9.46
CA ILE A 579 -24.47 3.06 9.13
C ILE A 579 -24.09 4.49 8.77
N ALA A 580 -24.83 5.13 7.86
CA ALA A 580 -24.60 6.52 7.46
C ALA A 580 -24.62 7.45 8.67
N LYS A 581 -25.58 7.28 9.58
CA LYS A 581 -25.64 8.04 10.84
C LYS A 581 -24.40 7.83 11.74
N GLN A 582 -23.90 6.60 11.86
CA GLN A 582 -22.67 6.33 12.64
C GLN A 582 -21.46 7.03 12.04
N ILE A 583 -21.34 7.04 10.71
CA ILE A 583 -20.26 7.74 10.00
C ILE A 583 -20.36 9.25 10.26
N MET A 584 -21.56 9.83 10.19
CA MET A 584 -21.78 11.25 10.52
C MET A 584 -21.43 11.58 11.97
N GLU A 585 -21.84 10.76 12.93
CA GLU A 585 -21.50 10.93 14.36
C GLU A 585 -19.97 10.90 14.60
N MET A 586 -19.24 10.12 13.80
CA MET A 586 -17.78 10.05 13.85
C MET A 586 -17.11 11.29 13.26
N TRP A 587 -17.62 11.81 12.14
CA TRP A 587 -17.13 13.02 11.50
C TRP A 587 -17.49 14.29 12.30
N PHE A 588 -18.62 14.30 13.02
CA PHE A 588 -19.11 15.44 13.79
C PHE A 588 -19.33 15.09 15.27
N PRO A 589 -18.26 14.87 16.06
CA PRO A 589 -18.37 14.39 17.44
C PRO A 589 -19.07 15.40 18.39
N ASN A 590 -19.17 16.67 17.99
CA ASN A 590 -19.79 17.74 18.77
C ASN A 590 -21.19 18.14 18.27
N ALA A 591 -21.68 17.57 17.16
CA ALA A 591 -22.98 17.91 16.61
C ALA A 591 -24.14 17.31 17.42
N THR A 592 -25.27 18.01 17.49
CA THR A 592 -26.49 17.49 18.10
C THR A 592 -27.16 16.45 17.19
N PRO A 593 -27.99 15.54 17.74
CA PRO A 593 -28.75 14.59 16.92
C PRO A 593 -29.64 15.24 15.87
N GLU A 594 -30.12 16.46 16.13
CA GLU A 594 -30.90 17.24 15.15
C GLU A 594 -30.01 17.74 14.01
N GLN A 595 -28.82 18.25 14.30
CA GLN A 595 -27.84 18.66 13.29
C GLN A 595 -27.42 17.45 12.42
N ILE A 596 -27.16 16.28 13.02
CA ILE A 596 -26.82 15.07 12.26
C ILE A 596 -27.97 14.65 11.33
N GLN A 597 -29.22 14.81 11.77
CA GLN A 597 -30.39 14.52 10.95
C GLN A 597 -30.56 15.53 9.80
N GLU A 598 -30.28 16.80 10.05
CA GLU A 598 -30.27 17.86 9.02
C GLU A 598 -29.22 17.56 7.95
N HIS A 599 -27.99 17.21 8.34
CA HIS A 599 -26.93 16.84 7.40
C HIS A 599 -27.23 15.58 6.58
N LEU A 600 -28.03 14.64 7.11
CA LEU A 600 -28.42 13.41 6.41
C LEU A 600 -29.56 13.59 5.40
N PHE A 601 -30.46 14.56 5.62
CA PHE A 601 -31.76 14.63 4.92
C PHE A 601 -32.08 15.97 4.26
N GLU A 602 -31.24 17.01 4.37
CA GLU A 602 -31.48 18.26 3.64
C GLU A 602 -31.19 18.12 2.13
N ASP A 603 -32.27 18.18 1.34
CA ASP A 603 -32.35 17.92 -0.11
C ASP A 603 -31.49 18.85 -1.01
N ASN A 604 -30.83 19.90 -0.48
CA ASN A 604 -30.17 20.94 -1.29
C ASN A 604 -28.64 21.03 -1.13
N ASN A 605 -28.02 20.12 -0.38
CA ASN A 605 -26.57 20.17 -0.08
C ASN A 605 -25.82 18.91 -0.55
N PHE A 606 -26.08 18.48 -1.80
CA PHE A 606 -25.18 17.54 -2.50
C PHE A 606 -23.71 18.02 -2.52
N ARG A 607 -23.45 19.32 -2.27
CA ARG A 607 -22.12 19.94 -2.24
C ARG A 607 -21.22 19.57 -1.05
N ASN A 608 -21.77 19.14 0.09
CA ASN A 608 -20.98 18.94 1.32
C ASN A 608 -20.93 17.49 1.79
N VAL A 609 -21.44 16.56 0.98
CA VAL A 609 -21.80 15.23 1.44
C VAL A 609 -21.49 14.19 0.37
N TYR A 610 -20.37 13.47 0.53
CA TYR A 610 -20.19 12.11 0.00
C TYR A 610 -20.96 11.05 0.85
N SER A 611 -22.01 11.43 1.61
CA SER A 611 -22.77 10.50 2.47
C SER A 611 -23.92 9.78 1.77
N HIS A 612 -24.12 9.96 0.47
CA HIS A 612 -24.83 8.98 -0.35
C HIS A 612 -23.79 8.06 -0.98
N PRO A 613 -24.01 6.74 -1.06
CA PRO A 613 -23.04 5.91 -1.75
C PRO A 613 -23.03 6.37 -3.21
N SER A 614 -21.87 6.59 -3.81
CA SER A 614 -21.77 6.85 -5.24
C SER A 614 -22.60 5.82 -6.00
N GLN A 615 -23.30 6.20 -7.07
CA GLN A 615 -24.01 5.25 -7.93
C GLN A 615 -23.36 5.23 -9.31
N ALA A 616 -23.18 4.02 -9.83
CA ALA A 616 -22.69 3.82 -11.18
C ALA A 616 -23.69 2.99 -11.97
N PHE A 617 -23.92 3.43 -13.20
CA PHE A 617 -24.81 2.77 -14.14
C PHE A 617 -23.96 2.06 -15.18
N ILE A 618 -24.27 0.78 -15.39
CA ILE A 618 -23.61 -0.04 -16.39
C ILE A 618 -24.68 -0.51 -17.37
N ALA A 619 -24.58 -0.07 -18.62
CA ALA A 619 -25.42 -0.59 -19.69
C ALA A 619 -24.64 -1.62 -20.51
N LEU A 620 -25.19 -2.83 -20.55
CA LEU A 620 -24.67 -3.97 -21.31
C LEU A 620 -25.53 -4.24 -22.53
N ASP A 621 -24.97 -4.98 -23.50
CA ASP A 621 -25.76 -5.56 -24.57
C ASP A 621 -26.90 -6.44 -23.99
N ASP A 622 -28.03 -6.51 -24.70
CA ASP A 622 -29.21 -7.23 -24.21
C ASP A 622 -28.92 -8.72 -23.98
N GLU A 623 -27.97 -9.33 -24.72
CA GLU A 623 -27.62 -10.74 -24.56
C GLU A 623 -26.92 -11.01 -23.21
N ASP A 624 -25.93 -10.20 -22.87
CA ASP A 624 -25.15 -10.31 -21.65
C ASP A 624 -25.95 -9.88 -20.42
N PHE A 625 -26.79 -8.85 -20.54
CA PHE A 625 -27.76 -8.50 -19.50
C PHE A 625 -28.70 -9.67 -19.18
N ASN A 626 -29.24 -10.34 -20.21
CA ASN A 626 -30.08 -11.52 -20.02
C ASN A 626 -29.33 -12.68 -19.37
N LYS A 627 -28.05 -12.91 -19.73
CA LYS A 627 -27.22 -13.96 -19.09
C LYS A 627 -27.00 -13.70 -17.60
N ILE A 628 -26.75 -12.45 -17.21
CA ILE A 628 -26.57 -12.07 -15.81
C ILE A 628 -27.87 -12.31 -15.04
N ALA A 629 -29.02 -11.88 -15.58
CA ALA A 629 -30.32 -12.12 -14.95
C ALA A 629 -30.67 -13.62 -14.83
N ASP A 630 -30.39 -14.41 -15.87
CA ASP A 630 -30.63 -15.87 -15.85
C ASP A 630 -29.79 -16.57 -14.77
N ARG A 631 -28.53 -16.13 -14.54
CA ARG A 631 -27.66 -16.65 -13.47
C ARG A 631 -28.20 -16.32 -12.09
N ALA A 632 -28.64 -15.09 -11.89
CA ALA A 632 -29.27 -14.62 -10.67
C ALA A 632 -30.68 -15.22 -10.43
N GLY A 633 -31.22 -15.96 -11.42
CA GLY A 633 -32.55 -16.57 -11.35
C GLY A 633 -33.71 -15.58 -11.55
N ILE A 634 -33.45 -14.44 -12.17
CA ILE A 634 -34.41 -13.35 -12.41
C ILE A 634 -35.10 -13.55 -13.76
N ASN A 635 -36.43 -13.61 -13.76
CA ASN A 635 -37.20 -13.83 -14.98
C ASN A 635 -37.57 -12.50 -15.67
N LEU A 636 -36.71 -12.05 -16.58
CA LEU A 636 -36.89 -10.80 -17.32
C LEU A 636 -38.11 -10.77 -18.25
N LYS A 637 -38.72 -11.92 -18.59
CA LYS A 637 -39.93 -11.97 -19.44
C LYS A 637 -41.13 -11.23 -18.82
N LYS A 638 -41.14 -11.06 -17.50
CA LYS A 638 -42.18 -10.27 -16.81
C LYS A 638 -42.15 -8.78 -17.20
N TYR A 639 -41.01 -8.31 -17.71
CA TYR A 639 -40.70 -6.90 -17.98
C TYR A 639 -40.69 -6.55 -19.48
N GLU A 640 -41.05 -7.49 -20.37
CA GLU A 640 -41.07 -7.27 -21.83
C GLU A 640 -41.98 -6.11 -22.27
N GLY A 641 -42.98 -5.75 -21.45
CA GLY A 641 -43.90 -4.63 -21.64
C GLY A 641 -43.65 -3.43 -20.72
N SER A 642 -42.56 -3.41 -19.96
CA SER A 642 -42.18 -2.27 -19.11
C SER A 642 -41.88 -1.05 -19.98
N GLU A 643 -42.37 0.12 -19.56
CA GLU A 643 -42.14 1.38 -20.27
C GLU A 643 -40.73 1.97 -20.07
N THR A 644 -40.03 1.59 -19.00
CA THR A 644 -38.69 2.13 -18.68
C THR A 644 -37.63 1.05 -18.72
N GLY A 645 -38.01 -0.21 -18.52
CA GLY A 645 -37.13 -1.38 -18.59
C GLY A 645 -36.62 -1.81 -17.22
N PRO A 646 -36.25 -3.09 -17.07
CA PRO A 646 -35.77 -3.64 -15.81
C PRO A 646 -34.32 -3.24 -15.51
N VAL A 647 -34.02 -2.98 -14.24
CA VAL A 647 -32.64 -2.81 -13.73
C VAL A 647 -32.30 -3.88 -12.69
N LEU A 648 -31.04 -4.27 -12.68
CA LEU A 648 -30.43 -5.18 -11.71
C LEU A 648 -29.54 -4.35 -10.78
N VAL A 649 -29.60 -4.61 -9.48
CA VAL A 649 -28.77 -3.89 -8.49
C VAL A 649 -27.77 -4.84 -7.89
N TYR A 650 -26.52 -4.42 -7.80
CA TYR A 650 -25.50 -5.19 -7.13
C TYR A 650 -25.79 -5.29 -5.63
N ASP A 651 -25.70 -6.50 -5.08
CA ASP A 651 -26.25 -6.81 -3.77
C ASP A 651 -25.36 -6.37 -2.60
N SER A 652 -24.07 -6.15 -2.81
CA SER A 652 -23.15 -5.79 -1.75
C SER A 652 -22.71 -4.35 -1.88
N LEU A 653 -22.74 -3.65 -0.75
CA LEU A 653 -22.27 -2.27 -0.61
C LEU A 653 -21.30 -2.24 0.56
N LYS A 654 -20.06 -1.84 0.31
CA LYS A 654 -19.11 -1.49 1.37
C LYS A 654 -19.09 0.03 1.45
N ILE A 655 -18.96 0.55 2.67
CA ILE A 655 -18.92 1.98 2.95
C ILE A 655 -17.84 2.18 3.99
N SER A 656 -16.89 3.06 3.71
CA SER A 656 -15.83 3.41 4.63
C SER A 656 -15.93 4.86 5.13
N THR A 657 -15.26 5.21 6.23
CA THR A 657 -15.14 6.61 6.65
C THR A 657 -14.16 7.42 5.81
N GLN A 658 -13.30 6.76 5.02
CA GLN A 658 -12.41 7.44 4.07
C GLN A 658 -13.11 7.77 2.76
N ASP A 659 -14.14 6.98 2.43
CA ASP A 659 -15.01 7.14 1.27
C ASP A 659 -15.88 8.41 1.37
N CYS A 660 -16.19 8.84 2.59
CA CYS A 660 -16.90 10.08 2.86
C CYS A 660 -15.91 11.20 3.16
N ALA A 661 -16.04 12.35 2.50
CA ALA A 661 -15.36 13.59 2.89
C ALA A 661 -16.39 14.67 3.23
N PHE A 662 -16.10 15.43 4.29
CA PHE A 662 -16.91 16.57 4.72
C PHE A 662 -16.02 17.81 4.77
N PHE A 663 -16.52 18.92 4.24
CA PHE A 663 -15.79 20.19 4.10
C PHE A 663 -16.23 21.25 5.12
N ASP A 664 -16.96 20.86 6.15
CA ASP A 664 -17.42 21.75 7.21
C ASP A 664 -16.29 21.98 8.25
N ASP A 665 -16.18 23.20 8.79
CA ASP A 665 -15.17 23.59 9.80
C ASP A 665 -15.22 22.72 11.06
N ASP A 666 -16.40 22.19 11.41
CA ASP A 666 -16.60 21.34 12.58
C ASP A 666 -16.29 19.85 12.31
N ALA A 667 -15.97 19.49 11.06
CA ALA A 667 -15.72 18.11 10.65
C ALA A 667 -14.33 17.64 11.11
N GLN A 668 -14.30 16.52 11.83
CA GLN A 668 -13.08 15.85 12.27
C GLN A 668 -12.95 14.53 11.54
N LYS A 669 -11.94 14.39 10.67
CA LYS A 669 -11.69 13.13 9.96
C LYS A 669 -11.53 11.98 10.96
N PRO A 670 -12.47 11.01 11.00
CA PRO A 670 -12.43 9.95 11.98
C PRO A 670 -11.42 8.87 11.58
N GLY A 671 -11.18 7.92 12.49
CA GLY A 671 -10.43 6.72 12.13
C GLY A 671 -11.10 5.95 11.00
N TYR A 672 -10.32 5.14 10.26
CA TYR A 672 -10.85 4.30 9.18
C TYR A 672 -11.89 3.34 9.75
N ALA A 673 -13.14 3.43 9.35
CA ALA A 673 -14.22 2.52 9.70
C ALA A 673 -14.76 1.90 8.43
N GLU A 674 -15.00 0.59 8.41
CA GLU A 674 -15.57 -0.10 7.24
C GLU A 674 -16.85 -0.84 7.62
N TYR A 675 -17.86 -0.72 6.77
CA TYR A 675 -19.18 -1.30 6.92
C TYR A 675 -19.54 -2.09 5.68
N TYR A 676 -20.13 -3.26 5.85
CA TYR A 676 -20.63 -4.09 4.76
C TYR A 676 -22.14 -4.24 4.91
N LEU A 677 -22.85 -3.99 3.82
CA LEU A 677 -24.28 -4.10 3.73
C LEU A 677 -24.66 -4.99 2.55
N ASN A 678 -25.52 -5.96 2.82
CA ASN A 678 -26.12 -6.79 1.77
C ASN A 678 -27.55 -6.34 1.53
N ARG A 679 -27.92 -6.19 0.25
CA ARG A 679 -29.20 -5.71 -0.24
C ARG A 679 -29.56 -4.34 0.35
N PRO A 680 -28.81 -3.29 -0.03
CA PRO A 680 -28.91 -1.97 0.58
C PRO A 680 -30.28 -1.29 0.43
N LEU A 681 -31.07 -1.70 -0.58
CA LEU A 681 -32.38 -1.12 -0.89
C LEU A 681 -33.53 -1.94 -0.29
N SER A 682 -34.53 -1.24 0.26
CA SER A 682 -35.82 -1.75 0.72
C SER A 682 -36.87 -1.74 -0.41
N VAL A 683 -36.51 -2.31 -1.57
CA VAL A 683 -37.35 -2.35 -2.78
C VAL A 683 -37.66 -3.80 -3.15
N ASN A 684 -38.91 -4.10 -3.49
CA ASN A 684 -39.33 -5.44 -3.92
C ASN A 684 -39.28 -5.62 -5.44
N GLU A 685 -39.11 -6.85 -5.91
CA GLU A 685 -39.17 -7.20 -7.34
C GLU A 685 -40.45 -6.64 -7.99
N GLY A 686 -40.28 -5.82 -9.03
CA GLY A 686 -41.36 -5.18 -9.78
C GLY A 686 -41.79 -3.80 -9.27
N GLU A 687 -41.23 -3.31 -8.15
CA GLU A 687 -41.42 -1.93 -7.72
C GLU A 687 -40.57 -0.95 -8.54
N THR A 688 -41.06 0.28 -8.67
CA THR A 688 -40.37 1.35 -9.40
C THR A 688 -39.44 2.13 -8.46
N ILE A 689 -38.18 2.27 -8.85
CA ILE A 689 -37.19 3.13 -8.21
C ILE A 689 -37.12 4.42 -9.01
N GLU A 690 -37.24 5.57 -8.33
CA GLU A 690 -36.95 6.87 -8.94
C GLU A 690 -35.45 7.13 -8.81
N LEU A 691 -34.72 7.03 -9.92
CA LEU A 691 -33.32 7.44 -9.98
C LEU A 691 -33.28 8.96 -10.09
N LYS A 692 -32.67 9.64 -9.12
CA LYS A 692 -32.32 11.04 -9.29
C LYS A 692 -31.01 11.12 -10.06
N LEU A 693 -30.97 11.95 -11.07
CA LEU A 693 -29.80 12.24 -11.88
C LEU A 693 -29.67 13.74 -11.83
N MET A 694 -28.53 14.21 -11.36
CA MET A 694 -28.28 15.64 -11.31
C MET A 694 -27.75 16.05 -12.68
N GLU A 695 -28.37 17.05 -13.27
CA GLU A 695 -27.91 17.60 -14.53
C GLU A 695 -27.84 19.11 -14.41
N TYR A 696 -26.78 19.66 -14.98
CA TYR A 696 -26.55 21.10 -15.00
C TYR A 696 -27.01 21.65 -16.34
N ASP A 697 -28.04 22.50 -16.32
CA ASP A 697 -28.43 23.28 -17.48
C ASP A 697 -27.32 24.29 -17.74
N GLU A 698 -26.48 24.00 -18.73
CA GLU A 698 -25.53 25.01 -19.17
C GLU A 698 -26.31 26.26 -19.59
N ASP A 699 -27.32 26.18 -20.45
CA ASP A 699 -28.03 27.35 -21.01
C ASP A 699 -28.74 28.23 -19.94
N LYS A 700 -29.09 27.67 -18.78
CA LYS A 700 -29.72 28.42 -17.67
C LYS A 700 -28.83 28.68 -16.46
N ASP A 701 -27.63 28.11 -16.40
CA ASP A 701 -26.78 28.10 -15.18
C ASP A 701 -27.56 27.59 -13.95
N GLU A 702 -28.42 26.58 -14.17
CA GLU A 702 -29.30 26.00 -13.14
C GLU A 702 -29.10 24.48 -13.09
N GLU A 703 -28.82 23.95 -11.89
CA GLU A 703 -28.83 22.51 -11.63
C GLU A 703 -30.29 22.04 -11.51
N TYR A 704 -30.66 20.98 -12.24
CA TYR A 704 -31.96 20.31 -12.10
C TYR A 704 -31.80 18.83 -11.77
N ASP A 705 -32.60 18.40 -10.79
CA ASP A 705 -32.78 16.99 -10.45
C ASP A 705 -33.71 16.33 -11.48
N LEU A 706 -33.16 15.52 -12.36
CA LEU A 706 -33.93 14.64 -13.23
C LEU A 706 -34.31 13.36 -12.48
N SER A 707 -35.60 13.06 -12.37
CA SER A 707 -36.08 11.81 -11.75
C SER A 707 -36.54 10.81 -12.83
N VAL A 708 -35.76 9.76 -13.04
CA VAL A 708 -36.05 8.68 -14.00
C VAL A 708 -36.61 7.45 -13.28
N PRO A 709 -37.87 7.05 -13.55
CA PRO A 709 -38.42 5.82 -12.99
C PRO A 709 -37.84 4.58 -13.69
N VAL A 710 -37.32 3.61 -12.94
CA VAL A 710 -36.88 2.30 -13.45
C VAL A 710 -37.49 1.16 -12.66
N GLU A 711 -37.74 0.01 -13.30
CA GLU A 711 -38.32 -1.15 -12.62
C GLU A 711 -37.25 -2.04 -12.01
N PHE A 712 -37.31 -2.25 -10.69
CA PHE A 712 -36.37 -3.12 -9.99
C PHE A 712 -36.67 -4.59 -10.31
N ALA A 713 -35.75 -5.26 -11.02
CA ALA A 713 -35.89 -6.66 -11.39
C ALA A 713 -35.27 -7.63 -10.38
N GLY A 714 -34.28 -7.17 -9.60
CA GLY A 714 -33.71 -7.94 -8.51
C GLY A 714 -32.27 -7.59 -8.20
N TYR A 715 -31.74 -8.32 -7.22
CA TYR A 715 -30.34 -8.24 -6.82
C TYR A 715 -29.49 -9.26 -7.56
N ILE A 716 -28.24 -8.89 -7.84
CA ILE A 716 -27.21 -9.78 -8.39
C ILE A 716 -25.98 -9.78 -7.48
N ASP A 717 -25.28 -10.91 -7.39
CA ASP A 717 -24.10 -11.06 -6.54
C ASP A 717 -22.79 -11.14 -7.34
N ALA A 718 -21.66 -11.25 -6.63
CA ALA A 718 -20.33 -11.34 -7.25
C ALA A 718 -20.18 -12.54 -8.20
N ASP A 719 -20.82 -13.69 -7.90
CA ASP A 719 -20.72 -14.88 -8.72
C ASP A 719 -21.51 -14.75 -10.04
N ASP A 720 -22.59 -13.96 -10.04
CA ASP A 720 -23.38 -13.65 -11.23
C ASP A 720 -22.59 -12.84 -12.27
N VAL A 721 -21.81 -11.85 -11.80
CA VAL A 721 -21.10 -10.87 -12.64
C VAL A 721 -19.61 -11.11 -12.84
N LYS A 722 -18.96 -12.06 -12.13
CA LYS A 722 -17.48 -12.27 -12.15
C LYS A 722 -16.79 -12.39 -13.51
N GLU A 723 -17.53 -12.75 -14.56
CA GLU A 723 -17.00 -12.80 -15.93
C GLU A 723 -16.87 -11.42 -16.57
N TYR A 724 -17.71 -10.48 -16.13
CA TYR A 724 -17.84 -9.12 -16.64
C TYR A 724 -17.18 -8.10 -15.72
N PHE A 725 -17.34 -8.22 -14.40
CA PHE A 725 -16.87 -7.24 -13.42
C PHE A 725 -16.40 -7.90 -12.13
N THR A 726 -15.48 -7.22 -11.46
CA THR A 726 -15.22 -7.39 -10.03
C THR A 726 -15.39 -6.02 -9.39
N PHE A 727 -16.36 -5.87 -8.50
CA PHE A 727 -16.60 -4.60 -7.81
C PHE A 727 -15.80 -4.56 -6.51
N ASN A 728 -15.21 -3.41 -6.21
CA ASN A 728 -14.56 -3.14 -4.94
C ASN A 728 -15.31 -2.01 -4.24
N ASN A 729 -16.33 -2.40 -3.50
CA ASN A 729 -17.49 -1.54 -3.34
C ASN A 729 -17.24 -0.33 -2.41
N ASN A 730 -17.42 0.87 -2.95
CA ASN A 730 -18.02 2.02 -2.28
C ASN A 730 -19.26 2.54 -3.06
N THR A 731 -19.44 2.04 -4.27
CA THR A 731 -20.49 2.44 -5.20
C THR A 731 -21.66 1.44 -5.26
N THR A 732 -22.90 1.92 -5.29
CA THR A 732 -24.08 1.09 -5.64
C THR A 732 -24.18 0.94 -7.15
N PHE A 733 -23.84 -0.23 -7.68
CA PHE A 733 -23.89 -0.51 -9.12
C PHE A 733 -25.29 -0.92 -9.58
N ILE A 734 -25.77 -0.24 -10.62
CA ILE A 734 -27.05 -0.50 -11.29
C ILE A 734 -26.75 -0.95 -12.71
N ILE A 735 -27.09 -2.19 -13.01
CA ILE A 735 -26.88 -2.81 -14.31
C ILE A 735 -28.19 -2.80 -15.09
N MET A 736 -28.13 -2.35 -16.34
CA MET A 736 -29.28 -2.26 -17.23
C MET A 736 -28.90 -2.75 -18.62
N SER A 737 -29.93 -2.97 -19.44
CA SER A 737 -29.73 -3.31 -20.84
C SER A 737 -29.61 -2.04 -21.70
N GLU A 738 -28.94 -2.13 -22.84
CA GLU A 738 -28.84 -1.02 -23.80
C GLU A 738 -30.22 -0.52 -24.25
N ARG A 739 -31.20 -1.43 -24.39
CA ARG A 739 -32.59 -1.07 -24.65
C ARG A 739 -33.20 -0.23 -23.53
N THR A 740 -32.96 -0.60 -22.27
CA THR A 740 -33.44 0.12 -21.08
C THR A 740 -32.84 1.52 -21.05
N ARG A 741 -31.53 1.63 -21.28
CA ARG A 741 -30.82 2.91 -21.45
C ARG A 741 -31.44 3.78 -22.54
N ASN A 742 -31.63 3.23 -23.74
CA ASN A 742 -32.17 3.98 -24.88
C ASN A 742 -33.59 4.50 -24.61
N ASN A 743 -34.40 3.74 -23.87
CA ASN A 743 -35.73 4.19 -23.46
C ASN A 743 -35.68 5.37 -22.48
N ILE A 744 -34.70 5.38 -21.58
CA ILE A 744 -34.50 6.49 -20.64
C ILE A 744 -34.08 7.76 -21.42
N ILE A 745 -33.10 7.65 -22.32
CA ILE A 745 -32.64 8.76 -23.19
C ILE A 745 -33.78 9.35 -24.01
N LEU A 746 -34.63 8.50 -24.61
CA LEU A 746 -35.74 8.96 -25.46
C LEU A 746 -36.83 9.71 -24.67
N LYS A 747 -36.93 9.49 -23.36
CA LYS A 747 -37.94 10.14 -22.50
C LYS A 747 -37.48 11.50 -22.01
N ASP A 748 -36.19 11.67 -21.79
CA ASP A 748 -35.62 12.94 -21.37
C ASP A 748 -34.39 13.29 -22.21
N THR A 749 -34.56 14.26 -23.12
CA THR A 749 -33.50 14.68 -24.06
C THR A 749 -32.29 15.28 -23.37
N LEU A 750 -32.42 15.63 -22.10
CA LEU A 750 -31.37 16.18 -21.24
C LEU A 750 -30.42 15.06 -20.77
N PHE A 751 -30.95 13.87 -20.44
CA PHE A 751 -30.17 12.66 -20.13
C PHE A 751 -29.20 12.23 -21.26
N GLY A 752 -29.41 12.72 -22.49
CA GLY A 752 -28.55 12.48 -23.65
C GLY A 752 -27.42 13.48 -23.87
N LYS A 753 -27.29 14.57 -23.09
CA LYS A 753 -26.18 15.53 -23.22
C LYS A 753 -24.94 15.13 -22.40
N TYR A 754 -25.12 14.49 -21.24
CA TYR A 754 -24.03 13.98 -20.40
C TYR A 754 -23.81 12.49 -20.62
N ASP A 755 -22.82 12.19 -21.46
CA ASP A 755 -22.66 10.90 -22.12
C ASP A 755 -22.01 9.86 -21.20
N MET A 756 -22.61 8.68 -21.14
CA MET A 756 -21.95 7.54 -20.52
C MET A 756 -20.66 7.25 -21.27
N TRP A 757 -19.60 6.91 -20.53
CA TRP A 757 -18.35 6.46 -21.13
C TRP A 757 -18.59 5.18 -21.91
N ARG A 758 -18.43 5.23 -23.23
CA ARG A 758 -18.69 4.09 -24.13
C ARG A 758 -17.36 3.49 -24.52
N CYS A 759 -17.23 2.18 -24.37
CA CYS A 759 -16.01 1.44 -24.67
C CYS A 759 -16.30 0.20 -25.52
N VAL A 760 -15.56 0.04 -26.61
CA VAL A 760 -15.51 -1.16 -27.46
C VAL A 760 -14.17 -1.86 -27.25
N PHE A 761 -14.22 -3.04 -26.66
CA PHE A 761 -13.10 -3.95 -26.48
C PHE A 761 -13.03 -4.90 -27.67
N PHE A 762 -11.89 -4.99 -28.36
CA PHE A 762 -11.79 -5.85 -29.55
C PHE A 762 -10.42 -6.48 -29.77
N ASN A 763 -10.41 -7.56 -30.56
CA ASN A 763 -9.23 -8.31 -30.96
C ASN A 763 -9.07 -8.30 -32.47
N VAL A 764 -7.85 -8.02 -32.94
CA VAL A 764 -7.51 -8.02 -34.36
C VAL A 764 -6.70 -9.26 -34.73
N ASN A 765 -6.96 -9.83 -35.89
CA ASN A 765 -6.31 -11.06 -36.37
C ASN A 765 -4.85 -10.89 -36.81
N THR A 766 -4.39 -9.65 -37.03
CA THR A 766 -3.08 -9.31 -37.60
C THR A 766 -2.43 -8.16 -36.85
N GLU A 767 -1.11 -8.23 -36.64
CA GLU A 767 -0.33 -7.17 -35.97
C GLU A 767 -0.27 -5.86 -36.80
N ASP A 768 -0.25 -5.95 -38.12
CA ASP A 768 -0.25 -4.79 -39.05
C ASP A 768 -1.66 -4.52 -39.61
N SER A 769 -2.59 -4.04 -38.76
CA SER A 769 -3.99 -3.81 -39.16
C SER A 769 -4.24 -2.41 -39.75
N PRO A 770 -4.77 -2.30 -40.99
CA PRO A 770 -5.29 -1.05 -41.54
C PRO A 770 -6.39 -0.41 -40.70
N LEU A 771 -7.22 -1.20 -40.02
CA LEU A 771 -8.26 -0.70 -39.11
C LEU A 771 -7.62 0.03 -37.92
N ILE A 772 -6.59 -0.55 -37.29
CA ILE A 772 -5.85 0.11 -36.21
C ILE A 772 -5.19 1.40 -36.71
N ALA A 773 -4.62 1.40 -37.91
CA ALA A 773 -4.05 2.60 -38.53
C ALA A 773 -5.10 3.67 -38.87
N LYS A 774 -6.37 3.30 -39.10
CA LYS A 774 -7.48 4.22 -39.31
C LYS A 774 -7.98 4.80 -37.99
N LEU A 775 -8.19 3.96 -36.98
CA LEU A 775 -8.67 4.36 -35.65
C LEU A 775 -7.63 5.21 -34.90
N SER A 776 -6.34 4.93 -35.08
CA SER A 776 -5.26 5.80 -34.57
C SER A 776 -5.23 7.18 -35.22
N LYS A 777 -5.61 7.32 -36.50
CA LYS A 777 -5.72 8.64 -37.11
C LYS A 777 -6.84 9.50 -36.55
N ILE A 778 -7.93 8.89 -36.08
CA ILE A 778 -8.99 9.62 -35.37
C ILE A 778 -8.44 10.21 -34.07
N ASN A 779 -7.53 9.48 -33.39
CA ASN A 779 -6.81 9.96 -32.23
C ASN A 779 -5.97 11.21 -32.57
N ASP A 780 -5.29 11.20 -33.72
CA ASP A 780 -4.43 12.30 -34.19
C ASP A 780 -5.21 13.51 -34.72
N GLU A 781 -6.39 13.31 -35.33
CA GLU A 781 -7.20 14.37 -35.95
C GLU A 781 -7.91 15.25 -34.92
N PHE A 782 -8.28 14.68 -33.78
CA PHE A 782 -9.03 15.38 -32.73
C PHE A 782 -8.23 15.62 -31.44
N ASP A 783 -6.97 15.16 -31.39
CA ASP A 783 -6.10 15.21 -30.20
C ASP A 783 -6.76 14.58 -28.94
N ARG A 784 -7.55 13.51 -29.17
CA ARG A 784 -8.36 12.80 -28.15
C ARG A 784 -7.87 11.37 -28.01
N ILE A 785 -7.69 10.86 -26.78
CA ILE A 785 -7.27 9.46 -26.52
C ILE A 785 -8.44 8.49 -26.77
N ALA A 786 -8.72 8.20 -28.04
CA ALA A 786 -9.84 7.37 -28.48
C ALA A 786 -9.49 5.88 -28.55
N LEU A 787 -8.24 5.50 -28.89
CA LEU A 787 -7.79 4.10 -29.03
C LEU A 787 -6.66 3.79 -28.05
N ARG A 788 -6.81 2.71 -27.26
CA ARG A 788 -5.81 2.23 -26.28
C ARG A 788 -5.48 0.75 -26.50
N SER A 789 -4.23 0.37 -26.31
CA SER A 789 -3.80 -1.04 -26.35
C SER A 789 -3.86 -1.71 -24.96
N LYS A 790 -4.06 -3.03 -24.93
CA LYS A 790 -4.18 -3.83 -23.69
C LYS A 790 -2.98 -3.71 -22.76
N GLU A 791 -1.77 -3.54 -23.32
CA GLU A 791 -0.56 -3.37 -22.52
C GLU A 791 -0.63 -2.17 -21.57
N ILE A 792 -1.54 -1.22 -21.81
CA ILE A 792 -1.75 -0.02 -20.97
C ILE A 792 -2.83 -0.23 -19.90
N PHE A 793 -3.73 -1.21 -20.07
CA PHE A 793 -4.93 -1.41 -19.23
C PHE A 793 -4.71 -2.42 -18.07
N ASP A 794 -3.78 -3.37 -18.21
CA ASP A 794 -3.49 -4.42 -17.22
C ASP A 794 -2.31 -4.06 -16.26
N LEU A 795 -1.94 -2.78 -16.15
CA LEU A 795 -0.72 -2.37 -15.44
C LEU A 795 -0.99 -2.03 -13.98
N ASN A 796 -0.40 -2.82 -13.07
CA ASN A 796 -0.50 -2.65 -11.63
C ASN A 796 -0.10 -1.23 -11.19
N ASP A 797 -0.91 -0.64 -10.32
CA ASP A 797 -0.57 0.61 -9.65
C ASP A 797 0.66 0.45 -8.75
N PHE A 798 1.45 1.51 -8.62
CA PHE A 798 2.64 1.58 -7.75
C PHE A 798 2.33 1.08 -6.32
N SER A 799 1.11 1.35 -5.86
CA SER A 799 0.57 0.89 -4.58
C SER A 799 0.60 -0.64 -4.44
N GLU A 800 0.14 -1.39 -5.43
CA GLU A 800 0.07 -2.85 -5.39
C GLU A 800 1.48 -3.47 -5.34
N VAL A 801 2.44 -2.85 -6.05
CA VAL A 801 3.85 -3.23 -6.01
C VAL A 801 4.42 -3.06 -4.60
N VAL A 802 4.12 -1.95 -3.91
CA VAL A 802 4.56 -1.71 -2.53
C VAL A 802 3.98 -2.74 -1.56
N THR A 803 2.67 -3.05 -1.67
CA THR A 803 2.00 -4.06 -0.84
C THR A 803 2.59 -5.45 -1.06
N THR A 804 2.91 -5.80 -2.31
CA THR A 804 3.56 -7.06 -2.65
C THR A 804 4.96 -7.17 -2.04
N ILE A 805 5.75 -6.10 -2.09
CA ILE A 805 7.08 -6.05 -1.47
C ILE A 805 6.98 -6.20 0.06
N ALA A 806 6.05 -5.49 0.70
CA ALA A 806 5.83 -5.58 2.15
C ALA A 806 5.49 -7.01 2.57
N ASN A 807 4.65 -7.70 1.80
CA ASN A 807 4.30 -9.10 2.02
C ASN A 807 5.49 -10.05 1.91
N ILE A 808 6.35 -9.88 0.90
CA ILE A 808 7.56 -10.70 0.74
C ILE A 808 8.48 -10.53 1.95
N VAL A 809 8.71 -9.28 2.37
CA VAL A 809 9.56 -8.97 3.54
C VAL A 809 9.00 -9.65 4.79
N ALA A 810 7.69 -9.57 5.02
CA ALA A 810 7.06 -10.13 6.20
C ALA A 810 7.08 -11.67 6.24
N ILE A 811 6.97 -12.34 5.08
CA ILE A 811 7.19 -13.79 4.95
C ILE A 811 8.63 -14.15 5.30
N CYS A 812 9.62 -13.41 4.80
CA CYS A 812 11.03 -13.63 5.13
C CYS A 812 11.29 -13.52 6.64
N PHE A 813 10.70 -12.53 7.32
CA PHE A 813 10.77 -12.40 8.78
C PHE A 813 10.18 -13.59 9.51
N THR A 814 9.01 -14.07 9.05
CA THR A 814 8.34 -15.24 9.64
C THR A 814 9.20 -16.50 9.50
N LEU A 815 9.81 -16.73 8.33
CA LEU A 815 10.71 -17.85 8.10
C LEU A 815 11.97 -17.78 8.97
N MET A 816 12.56 -16.59 9.11
CA MET A 816 13.72 -16.38 9.99
C MET A 816 13.41 -16.72 11.45
N ILE A 817 12.28 -16.23 11.99
CA ILE A 817 11.86 -16.51 13.36
C ILE A 817 11.57 -18.00 13.56
N ALA A 818 10.92 -18.64 12.58
CA ALA A 818 10.68 -20.08 12.62
C ALA A 818 12.00 -20.86 12.71
N LEU A 819 13.01 -20.49 11.92
CA LEU A 819 14.34 -21.13 11.95
C LEU A 819 15.03 -20.97 13.31
N ILE A 820 15.06 -19.76 13.88
CA ILE A 820 15.65 -19.48 15.20
C ILE A 820 14.97 -20.33 16.28
N CYS A 821 13.65 -20.37 16.28
CA CYS A 821 12.89 -21.11 17.26
C CYS A 821 13.03 -22.64 17.09
N LEU A 822 13.22 -23.14 15.86
CA LEU A 822 13.46 -24.54 15.57
C LEU A 822 14.87 -24.98 16.04
N LEU A 823 15.88 -24.13 15.89
CA LEU A 823 17.20 -24.34 16.49
C LEU A 823 17.11 -24.38 18.03
N ASN A 824 16.32 -23.50 18.62
CA ASN A 824 16.07 -23.50 20.06
C ASN A 824 15.40 -24.81 20.53
N LEU A 825 14.45 -25.33 19.75
CA LEU A 825 13.81 -26.63 20.00
C LEU A 825 14.84 -27.77 19.95
N TYR A 826 15.69 -27.79 18.92
CA TYR A 826 16.78 -28.78 18.80
C TYR A 826 17.68 -28.77 20.05
N ASN A 827 18.18 -27.60 20.44
CA ASN A 827 19.06 -27.46 21.61
C ASN A 827 18.38 -27.92 22.91
N SER A 828 17.08 -27.66 23.04
CA SER A 828 16.28 -28.08 24.20
C SER A 828 16.07 -29.60 24.25
N VAL A 829 15.88 -30.25 23.10
CA VAL A 829 15.78 -31.71 22.99
C VAL A 829 17.13 -32.36 23.27
N MET A 830 18.21 -31.83 22.69
CA MET A 830 19.58 -32.31 22.90
C MET A 830 20.00 -32.24 24.37
N GLY A 831 19.82 -31.08 25.01
CA GLY A 831 20.15 -30.93 26.44
C GLY A 831 19.39 -31.91 27.32
N ARG A 832 18.14 -32.25 26.97
CA ARG A 832 17.37 -33.26 27.69
C ARG A 832 17.87 -34.69 27.42
N CYS A 833 18.29 -34.99 26.20
CA CYS A 833 18.88 -36.27 25.85
C CYS A 833 20.14 -36.52 26.69
N LEU A 834 21.05 -35.55 26.73
CA LEU A 834 22.28 -35.62 27.53
C LEU A 834 21.98 -35.78 29.03
N ALA A 835 21.03 -35.02 29.56
CA ALA A 835 20.67 -35.10 30.97
C ALA A 835 20.04 -36.46 31.38
N ARG A 836 19.47 -37.21 30.44
CA ARG A 836 18.77 -38.49 30.70
C ARG A 836 19.49 -39.72 30.16
N HIS A 837 20.69 -39.55 29.63
CA HIS A 837 21.47 -40.66 29.07
C HIS A 837 21.65 -41.81 30.09
N LYS A 838 22.03 -41.49 31.33
CA LYS A 838 22.20 -42.47 32.42
C LYS A 838 20.89 -43.20 32.79
N GLU A 839 19.75 -42.50 32.76
CA GLU A 839 18.42 -43.10 33.00
C GLU A 839 18.07 -44.11 31.90
N MET A 840 18.36 -43.77 30.64
CA MET A 840 18.08 -44.63 29.48
C MET A 840 18.99 -45.86 29.44
N ALA A 841 20.27 -45.71 29.79
CA ALA A 841 21.21 -46.82 29.90
C ALA A 841 20.76 -47.84 30.94
N VAL A 842 20.32 -47.39 32.12
CA VAL A 842 19.78 -48.27 33.18
C VAL A 842 18.52 -49.00 32.71
N LEU A 843 17.56 -48.31 32.09
CA LEU A 843 16.35 -48.94 31.56
C LEU A 843 16.67 -49.98 30.47
N HIS A 844 17.68 -49.73 29.65
CA HIS A 844 18.15 -50.68 28.64
C HIS A 844 18.78 -51.92 29.30
N SER A 845 19.63 -51.74 30.32
CA SER A 845 20.19 -52.83 31.12
C SER A 845 19.13 -53.65 31.87
N MET A 846 17.99 -53.05 32.21
CA MET A 846 16.83 -53.73 32.79
C MET A 846 15.95 -54.48 31.75
N GLY A 847 16.38 -54.54 30.48
CA GLY A 847 15.70 -55.30 29.42
C GLY A 847 14.68 -54.51 28.60
N MET A 848 14.65 -53.17 28.68
CA MET A 848 13.73 -52.38 27.87
C MET A 848 14.05 -52.48 26.37
N THR A 849 13.09 -52.97 25.59
CA THR A 849 13.25 -53.12 24.14
C THR A 849 13.22 -51.77 23.41
N ARG A 850 13.83 -51.70 22.22
CA ARG A 850 13.84 -50.48 21.38
C ARG A 850 12.42 -50.02 20.99
N LYS A 851 11.51 -50.97 20.73
CA LYS A 851 10.09 -50.69 20.46
C LYS A 851 9.42 -50.04 21.68
N GLN A 852 9.72 -50.50 22.89
CA GLN A 852 9.20 -49.93 24.13
C GLN A 852 9.77 -48.52 24.40
N LYS A 853 11.08 -48.32 24.17
CA LYS A 853 11.74 -46.99 24.25
C LYS A 853 11.06 -45.97 23.33
N ASN A 854 10.89 -46.31 22.05
CA ASN A 854 10.29 -45.41 21.06
C ASN A 854 8.84 -45.07 21.42
N LYS A 855 8.07 -46.04 21.92
CA LYS A 855 6.69 -45.84 22.34
C LYS A 855 6.58 -44.97 23.59
N MET A 856 7.49 -45.14 24.54
CA MET A 856 7.60 -44.26 25.72
C MET A 856 7.90 -42.82 25.29
N LEU A 857 8.91 -42.62 24.44
CA LEU A 857 9.29 -41.29 23.93
C LEU A 857 8.16 -40.63 23.12
N PHE A 858 7.42 -41.41 22.34
CA PHE A 858 6.27 -40.90 21.59
C PHE A 858 5.15 -40.37 22.50
N ILE A 859 4.78 -41.14 23.53
CA ILE A 859 3.75 -40.73 24.51
C ILE A 859 4.21 -39.48 25.28
N GLU A 860 5.50 -39.42 25.58
CA GLU A 860 6.12 -38.27 26.22
C GLU A 860 6.03 -37.02 25.33
N ASN A 861 6.41 -37.13 24.06
CA ASN A 861 6.37 -36.04 23.09
C ASN A 861 4.95 -35.50 22.88
N ILE A 862 3.94 -36.39 22.76
CA ILE A 862 2.53 -35.96 22.66
C ILE A 862 2.14 -35.10 23.86
N ARG A 863 2.52 -35.49 25.08
CA ARG A 863 2.19 -34.72 26.29
C ARG A 863 2.89 -33.37 26.35
N LEU A 864 4.13 -33.31 25.87
CA LEU A 864 4.87 -32.05 25.76
C LEU A 864 4.20 -31.12 24.76
N LEU A 865 3.81 -31.64 23.58
CA LEU A 865 3.09 -30.88 22.56
C LEU A 865 1.78 -30.31 23.09
N ILE A 866 0.92 -31.13 23.70
CA ILE A 866 -0.35 -30.68 24.29
C ILE A 866 -0.12 -29.54 25.30
N LYS A 867 0.83 -29.71 26.24
CA LYS A 867 1.14 -28.66 27.23
C LYS A 867 1.71 -27.39 26.59
N SER A 868 2.44 -27.51 25.49
CA SER A 868 3.07 -26.38 24.81
C SER A 868 2.07 -25.61 23.96
N PHE A 869 1.20 -26.30 23.23
CA PHE A 869 0.16 -25.72 22.40
C PHE A 869 -0.89 -24.99 23.24
N ILE A 870 -1.30 -25.54 24.39
CA ILE A 870 -2.21 -24.81 25.30
C ILE A 870 -1.59 -23.49 25.76
N ARG A 871 -0.30 -23.50 26.13
CA ARG A 871 0.40 -22.26 26.53
C ARG A 871 0.56 -21.28 25.37
N SER A 872 0.86 -21.79 24.18
CA SER A 872 0.99 -20.97 22.98
C SER A 872 -0.34 -20.32 22.63
N ALA A 873 -1.43 -21.09 22.61
CA ALA A 873 -2.76 -20.57 22.31
C ALA A 873 -3.13 -19.42 23.26
N LEU A 874 -2.89 -19.55 24.57
CA LEU A 874 -3.15 -18.47 25.52
C LEU A 874 -2.32 -17.21 25.24
N ILE A 875 -1.04 -17.35 24.89
CA ILE A 875 -0.16 -16.21 24.59
C ILE A 875 -0.56 -15.55 23.26
N THR A 876 -0.75 -16.35 22.21
CA THR A 876 -1.11 -15.88 20.87
C THR A 876 -2.49 -15.23 20.87
N SER A 877 -3.50 -15.82 21.51
CA SER A 877 -4.83 -15.21 21.61
C SER A 877 -4.81 -13.92 22.42
N GLY A 878 -4.07 -13.87 23.53
CA GLY A 878 -3.90 -12.63 24.30
C GLY A 878 -3.24 -11.51 23.49
N PHE A 879 -2.22 -11.85 22.70
CA PHE A 879 -1.59 -10.91 21.79
C PHE A 879 -2.52 -10.46 20.67
N ALA A 880 -3.20 -11.40 20.00
CA ALA A 880 -4.12 -11.09 18.92
C ALA A 880 -5.24 -10.14 19.36
N ILE A 881 -5.81 -10.35 20.56
CA ILE A 881 -6.81 -9.43 21.14
C ILE A 881 -6.20 -8.06 21.45
N CYS A 882 -4.96 -8.00 21.96
CA CYS A 882 -4.29 -6.73 22.22
C CYS A 882 -3.99 -5.96 20.92
N LEU A 883 -3.52 -6.66 19.89
CA LEU A 883 -3.24 -6.06 18.58
C LEU A 883 -4.53 -5.58 17.93
N TYR A 884 -5.58 -6.42 17.93
CA TYR A 884 -6.91 -6.04 17.45
C TYR A 884 -7.43 -4.79 18.15
N LYS A 885 -7.31 -4.71 19.48
CA LYS A 885 -7.69 -3.49 20.22
C LYS A 885 -6.85 -2.27 19.86
N LEU A 886 -5.54 -2.44 19.66
CA LEU A 886 -4.64 -1.34 19.28
C LEU A 886 -4.93 -0.82 17.88
N ILE A 887 -5.21 -1.73 16.94
CA ILE A 887 -5.63 -1.38 15.58
C ILE A 887 -6.98 -0.67 15.65
N ASN A 888 -7.96 -1.22 16.38
CA ASN A 888 -9.28 -0.62 16.53
C ASN A 888 -9.32 0.72 17.29
N LEU A 889 -8.22 1.18 17.89
CA LEU A 889 -8.14 2.56 18.40
C LEU A 889 -8.02 3.61 17.30
N HIS A 890 -7.50 3.22 16.12
CA HIS A 890 -7.25 4.11 14.98
C HIS A 890 -7.98 3.65 13.70
N TYR A 891 -8.36 2.38 13.63
CA TYR A 891 -9.04 1.74 12.49
C TYR A 891 -10.26 0.98 13.01
N GLU A 892 -11.40 1.62 13.11
CA GLU A 892 -12.65 0.94 13.42
C GLU A 892 -12.92 -0.20 12.40
N ARG A 893 -13.16 -1.42 12.89
CA ARG A 893 -13.67 -2.55 12.08
C ARG A 893 -12.75 -3.15 11.00
N VAL A 894 -11.42 -3.03 11.10
CA VAL A 894 -10.54 -3.90 10.26
C VAL A 894 -10.79 -5.37 10.61
N SER A 895 -11.34 -6.12 9.66
CA SER A 895 -11.63 -7.54 9.83
C SER A 895 -10.32 -8.35 9.77
N ILE A 896 -9.73 -8.65 10.94
CA ILE A 896 -8.49 -9.41 10.95
C ILE A 896 -8.77 -10.88 10.66
N SER A 897 -8.38 -11.34 9.48
CA SER A 897 -8.49 -12.74 9.09
C SER A 897 -7.50 -13.61 9.89
N ILE A 898 -8.00 -14.71 10.47
CA ILE A 898 -7.15 -15.67 11.17
C ILE A 898 -6.61 -16.67 10.13
N PRO A 899 -5.29 -16.70 9.87
CA PRO A 899 -4.73 -17.57 8.84
C PRO A 899 -4.68 -19.03 9.32
N ALA A 900 -5.81 -19.74 9.17
CA ALA A 900 -5.98 -21.12 9.64
C ALA A 900 -4.91 -22.06 9.09
N TRP A 901 -4.49 -21.86 7.83
CA TRP A 901 -3.45 -22.64 7.19
C TRP A 901 -2.07 -22.44 7.86
N VAL A 902 -1.73 -21.21 8.29
CA VAL A 902 -0.47 -20.93 9.02
C VAL A 902 -0.47 -21.62 10.39
N ILE A 903 -1.62 -21.67 11.06
CA ILE A 903 -1.78 -22.40 12.32
C ILE A 903 -1.47 -23.89 12.10
N ILE A 904 -2.08 -24.48 11.07
CA ILE A 904 -1.87 -25.90 10.73
C ILE A 904 -0.41 -26.18 10.41
N ILE A 905 0.23 -25.37 9.55
CA ILE A 905 1.64 -25.52 9.18
C ILE A 905 2.54 -25.40 10.41
N THR A 906 2.32 -24.40 11.26
CA THR A 906 3.11 -24.18 12.48
C THR A 906 3.01 -25.36 13.46
N LEU A 907 1.81 -25.90 13.64
CA LEU A 907 1.58 -27.07 14.50
C LEU A 907 2.21 -28.33 13.89
N LEU A 908 2.15 -28.50 12.57
CA LEU A 908 2.81 -29.61 11.87
C LEU A 908 4.33 -29.51 12.00
N VAL A 909 4.94 -28.37 11.69
CA VAL A 909 6.41 -28.17 11.73
C VAL A 909 6.95 -28.36 13.15
N SER A 910 6.26 -27.86 14.18
CA SER A 910 6.68 -28.08 15.57
C SER A 910 6.56 -29.54 16.00
N THR A 911 5.52 -30.25 15.54
CA THR A 911 5.31 -31.67 15.83
C THR A 911 6.35 -32.54 15.13
N THR A 912 6.55 -32.34 13.83
CA THR A 912 7.53 -33.07 13.03
C THR A 912 8.95 -32.75 13.53
N GLY A 913 9.25 -31.49 13.82
CA GLY A 913 10.52 -31.05 14.41
C GLY A 913 10.83 -31.75 15.72
N LEU A 914 9.89 -31.77 16.69
CA LEU A 914 10.09 -32.46 17.97
C LEU A 914 10.36 -33.96 17.77
N ILE A 915 9.58 -34.63 16.91
CA ILE A 915 9.73 -36.07 16.65
C ILE A 915 11.07 -36.34 15.97
N ALA A 916 11.43 -35.56 14.95
CA ALA A 916 12.68 -35.69 14.21
C ALA A 916 13.89 -35.48 15.12
N PHE A 917 13.93 -34.40 15.91
CA PHE A 917 15.04 -34.14 16.83
C PHE A 917 15.15 -35.19 17.92
N THR A 918 14.01 -35.67 18.46
CA THR A 918 14.02 -36.77 19.43
C THR A 918 14.62 -38.02 18.80
N LYS A 919 14.24 -38.35 17.56
CA LYS A 919 14.75 -39.53 16.85
C LYS A 919 16.24 -39.40 16.52
N ILE A 920 16.71 -38.21 16.12
CA ILE A 920 18.12 -37.94 15.84
C ILE A 920 18.95 -38.11 17.12
N CYS A 921 18.53 -37.48 18.23
CA CYS A 921 19.29 -37.53 19.49
C CYS A 921 19.37 -38.95 20.07
N TYR A 922 18.24 -39.67 20.14
CA TYR A 922 18.21 -41.03 20.71
C TYR A 922 18.54 -42.16 19.71
N GLY A 923 18.71 -41.83 18.44
CA GLY A 923 19.04 -42.79 17.37
C GLY A 923 20.53 -43.08 17.26
N HIS A 924 21.38 -42.13 17.68
CA HIS A 924 22.84 -42.21 17.55
C HIS A 924 23.51 -43.16 18.56
N GLU A 925 22.80 -43.57 19.62
CA GLU A 925 23.23 -44.52 20.66
C GLU A 925 23.53 -45.95 20.15
N ASN A 926 23.29 -46.24 18.87
CA ASN A 926 23.48 -47.57 18.29
C ASN A 926 24.96 -48.04 18.18
N SER A 927 25.96 -47.21 18.49
CA SER A 927 27.39 -47.51 18.26
C SER A 927 28.28 -47.56 19.49
N MET A 928 27.83 -47.11 20.67
CA MET A 928 28.65 -47.17 21.88
C MET A 928 28.29 -48.43 22.67
N GLN A 929 29.19 -49.43 22.62
CA GLN A 929 29.12 -50.56 23.52
C GLN A 929 29.23 -50.05 24.97
N ILE A 930 28.27 -50.42 25.81
CA ILE A 930 28.20 -50.15 27.25
C ILE A 930 29.54 -50.40 27.96
N ILE A 931 30.33 -51.33 27.43
CA ILE A 931 31.66 -51.71 27.92
C ILE A 931 32.69 -50.58 27.74
N ASP A 932 32.70 -49.87 26.60
CA ASP A 932 33.69 -48.81 26.34
C ASP A 932 33.47 -47.57 27.21
N GLU A 933 32.26 -47.38 27.73
CA GLU A 933 31.89 -46.20 28.52
C GLU A 933 32.13 -46.42 30.02
N ILE A 934 31.84 -47.63 30.55
CA ILE A 934 32.30 -48.04 31.89
C ILE A 934 33.85 -48.04 31.95
N ARG A 935 34.52 -48.36 30.83
CA ARG A 935 35.98 -48.31 30.71
C ARG A 935 36.56 -46.89 30.67
N LYS A 936 35.78 -45.90 30.22
CA LYS A 936 36.16 -44.47 30.27
C LYS A 936 35.93 -43.82 31.65
N GLU A 937 34.99 -44.29 32.46
CA GLU A 937 34.79 -43.82 33.85
C GLU A 937 35.75 -44.48 34.87
N SER A 938 36.51 -45.51 34.48
CA SER A 938 37.43 -46.28 35.35
C SER A 938 38.93 -46.00 35.15
N ILE A 939 39.29 -44.99 34.33
CA ILE A 939 40.67 -44.50 34.15
C ILE A 939 40.78 -43.05 34.62
#